data_AF-A0A3S3U6Q5-F1
#
_entry.id   AF-A0A3S3U6Q5-F1
#
_cell.length_a   1.000
_cell.length_b   1.000
_cell.length_c   1.000
_cell.angle_alpha   90.00
_cell.angle_beta   90.00
_cell.angle_gamma   90.00
#
_symmetry.space_group_name_H-M   'P 1'
#
loop_
_entity.id
_entity.type
_entity.pdbx_description
1 polymer ?
#
loop_
_entity_poly.entity_id
_entity_poly.type
_entity_poly.pdbx_seq_one_letter_code
_entity_poly.pdbx_strand_id
1 'polypeptide(L)'
;MKKFVPGMDVTDEVIKRMQGAKDKKQEGINICVDIINQVKEIPGVAGVHVMAIEWEEAVPEICERAGLLPRPTFDDAASAPDASVPEPTVAAGETVRETIEVRTAVDQGAADDVLEQAKAEAEKIIAAARTEAAAFAGQIAQSGEATSKTAVIGHCTCTLTPDDAGEHAMNEKGRRAALESVNQGLNALKKAYGLSDDQFDALMNFVDAASVLNKEPEVLTQQPAGATPAPVSAPAAPAAPAVEEKTDDAAVKAAADKAEAEAKAKVEAEAQAEAKAKAEAAAKAEVEAKAKAKSEAQAKAEAEAEAKKKAAAEAAAQAKAKAEAEKKAAEAKAASVAAPSDLDAPVLSTDETPFAERVTKVPAASYKTAYSGAIREVTMGNGDNTVTVGGATSLPFHLFEGEMGNKPLIAMEIMDVRPDNWPDTLTQYFDDVMDSPVDWAKKCVDVYKADALNIWLNGTDPNGENRSAADAAKDAAAVIEAVDVPIIVWGCGNAEKDTETLREITSLIGDKKVCLAPLEDANYRAIGATAMAFQHPMVAASPIDVNLAKQLNILLENLGVPLDTVMMDPSVGALGYGIEYTYSVMERIRIAALTQKDEKLQVPIICNLGREVWKAKEVGLPTDEMLGDQESRGIMMEAITASCMLMAGGEVLIMRHPKAVNMTKALINGLAG
;
A
#
# COMPACT_ATOMS: atom_id res chain seq x y z
N MET A 1 -12.18 4.73 8.75
CA MET A 1 -13.05 5.71 8.04
C MET A 1 -12.94 7.09 8.67
N LYS A 2 -13.92 7.70 9.37
CA LYS A 2 -13.93 9.14 9.76
C LYS A 2 -12.60 9.79 10.22
N LYS A 3 -11.74 9.09 10.96
CA LYS A 3 -10.45 9.62 11.47
C LYS A 3 -9.19 9.07 10.78
N PHE A 4 -9.36 8.24 9.76
CA PHE A 4 -8.31 7.37 9.20
C PHE A 4 -8.31 7.33 7.67
N VAL A 5 -9.13 8.16 7.01
CA VAL A 5 -9.19 8.26 5.54
C VAL A 5 -9.07 9.76 5.21
N PRO A 6 -7.95 10.22 4.63
CA PRO A 6 -7.79 11.60 4.19
C PRO A 6 -8.88 12.04 3.22
N GLY A 7 -9.19 13.34 3.19
CA GLY A 7 -10.20 13.93 2.28
C GLY A 7 -11.67 13.58 2.57
N MET A 8 -11.98 12.59 3.41
CA MET A 8 -13.34 12.11 3.66
C MET A 8 -13.89 12.60 5.01
N ASP A 9 -14.81 13.56 5.00
CA ASP A 9 -15.61 13.91 6.20
C ASP A 9 -16.88 13.06 6.28
N VAL A 10 -17.14 12.51 7.47
CA VAL A 10 -18.35 11.74 7.78
C VAL A 10 -18.96 12.34 9.04
N THR A 11 -20.13 12.96 8.93
CA THR A 11 -20.77 13.63 10.06
C THR A 11 -21.14 12.63 11.16
N ASP A 12 -21.16 13.09 12.43
CA ASP A 12 -21.57 12.21 13.54
C ASP A 12 -23.05 11.80 13.45
N GLU A 13 -23.87 12.56 12.71
CA GLU A 13 -25.25 12.19 12.37
C GLU A 13 -25.30 10.96 11.46
N VAL A 14 -24.51 10.93 10.38
CA VAL A 14 -24.41 9.77 9.47
C VAL A 14 -23.92 8.52 10.22
N ILE A 15 -22.91 8.67 11.09
CA ILE A 15 -22.45 7.57 11.96
C ILE A 15 -23.58 7.07 12.86
N LYS A 16 -24.32 7.98 13.50
CA LYS A 16 -25.42 7.62 14.41
C LYS A 16 -26.59 6.95 13.68
N ARG A 17 -26.95 7.41 12.47
CA ARG A 17 -27.93 6.74 11.60
C ARG A 17 -27.51 5.31 11.29
N MET A 18 -26.27 5.12 10.82
CA MET A 18 -25.72 3.80 10.48
C MET A 18 -25.56 2.86 11.70
N GLN A 19 -25.31 3.40 12.90
CA GLN A 19 -25.27 2.61 14.14
C GLN A 19 -26.67 2.19 14.61
N GLY A 20 -27.68 3.06 14.46
CA GLY A 20 -29.07 2.78 14.82
C GLY A 20 -29.84 1.95 13.79
N ALA A 21 -29.31 1.80 12.58
CA ALA A 21 -29.95 1.08 11.49
C ALA A 21 -30.08 -0.42 11.77
N LYS A 22 -31.30 -0.95 11.64
CA LYS A 22 -31.57 -2.40 11.68
C LYS A 22 -30.99 -3.11 10.46
N ASP A 23 -31.05 -2.47 9.30
CA ASP A 23 -30.39 -2.89 8.07
C ASP A 23 -29.42 -1.79 7.64
N LYS A 24 -28.13 -2.07 7.78
CA LYS A 24 -27.05 -1.13 7.45
C LYS A 24 -26.85 -0.97 5.95
N LYS A 25 -27.16 -1.99 5.14
CA LYS A 25 -27.10 -1.87 3.69
C LYS A 25 -28.22 -0.94 3.22
N GLN A 26 -29.46 -1.19 3.62
CA GLN A 26 -30.57 -0.33 3.22
C GLN A 26 -30.40 1.12 3.71
N GLU A 27 -29.88 1.34 4.93
CA GLU A 27 -29.62 2.70 5.41
C GLU A 27 -28.47 3.39 4.66
N GLY A 28 -27.44 2.66 4.22
CA GLY A 28 -26.40 3.21 3.33
C GLY A 28 -26.99 3.75 2.01
N ILE A 29 -27.91 3.00 1.41
CA ILE A 29 -28.64 3.45 0.21
C ILE A 29 -29.52 4.67 0.53
N ASN A 30 -30.24 4.67 1.67
CA ASN A 30 -31.05 5.81 2.11
C ASN A 30 -30.20 7.08 2.22
N ILE A 31 -29.05 7.01 2.90
CA ILE A 31 -28.13 8.14 3.10
C ILE A 31 -27.57 8.62 1.76
N CYS A 32 -27.21 7.71 0.84
CA CYS A 32 -26.75 8.08 -0.49
C CYS A 32 -27.83 8.87 -1.28
N VAL A 33 -29.07 8.39 -1.27
CA VAL A 33 -30.21 9.08 -1.91
C VAL A 33 -30.50 10.44 -1.25
N ASP A 34 -30.43 10.54 0.08
CA ASP A 34 -30.59 11.80 0.81
C ASP A 34 -29.52 12.83 0.37
N ILE A 35 -28.25 12.42 0.28
CA ILE A 35 -27.14 13.28 -0.17
C ILE A 35 -27.32 13.71 -1.62
N ILE A 36 -27.69 12.80 -2.53
CA ILE A 36 -27.93 13.14 -3.94
C ILE A 36 -29.04 14.19 -4.06
N ASN A 37 -30.11 14.08 -3.27
CA ASN A 37 -31.19 15.06 -3.28
C ASN A 37 -30.73 16.43 -2.76
N GLN A 38 -29.92 16.49 -1.69
CA GLN A 38 -29.31 17.74 -1.21
C GLN A 38 -28.38 18.36 -2.26
N VAL A 39 -27.56 17.55 -2.93
CA VAL A 39 -26.64 18.01 -3.98
C VAL A 39 -27.40 18.59 -5.19
N LYS A 40 -28.55 18.02 -5.55
CA LYS A 40 -29.45 18.55 -6.61
C LYS A 40 -30.10 19.90 -6.27
N GLU A 41 -30.12 20.32 -5.01
CA GLU A 41 -30.61 21.64 -4.61
C GLU A 41 -29.54 22.75 -4.77
N ILE A 42 -28.27 22.39 -5.00
CA ILE A 42 -27.16 23.34 -5.13
C ILE A 42 -27.19 24.00 -6.52
N PRO A 43 -27.33 25.35 -6.61
CA PRO A 43 -27.33 26.04 -7.90
C PRO A 43 -26.04 25.80 -8.70
N GLY A 44 -26.20 25.40 -9.97
CA GLY A 44 -25.08 25.13 -10.89
C GLY A 44 -24.63 23.67 -10.94
N VAL A 45 -25.09 22.80 -10.02
CA VAL A 45 -24.79 21.36 -10.11
C VAL A 45 -25.69 20.70 -11.15
N ALA A 46 -25.08 20.24 -12.26
CA ALA A 46 -25.78 19.63 -13.39
C ALA A 46 -25.99 18.11 -13.28
N GLY A 47 -25.40 17.45 -12.28
CA GLY A 47 -25.50 16.01 -12.10
C GLY A 47 -24.65 15.50 -10.94
N VAL A 48 -24.68 14.19 -10.71
CA VAL A 48 -23.87 13.49 -9.71
C VAL A 48 -23.17 12.30 -10.35
N HIS A 49 -21.94 12.03 -9.92
CA HIS A 49 -21.22 10.80 -10.24
C HIS A 49 -21.40 9.82 -9.07
N VAL A 50 -21.81 8.58 -9.36
CA VAL A 50 -22.11 7.56 -8.34
C VAL A 50 -21.18 6.37 -8.54
N MET A 51 -20.27 6.16 -7.59
CA MET A 51 -19.42 4.97 -7.51
C MET A 51 -19.85 4.12 -6.32
N ALA A 52 -19.87 2.80 -6.50
CA ALA A 52 -20.13 1.82 -5.44
C ALA A 52 -19.06 0.74 -5.50
N ILE A 53 -18.01 0.90 -4.70
CA ILE A 53 -16.87 -0.04 -4.61
C ILE A 53 -17.39 -1.39 -4.09
N GLU A 54 -17.21 -2.45 -4.88
CA GLU A 54 -17.67 -3.83 -4.59
C GLU A 54 -19.18 -3.95 -4.29
N TRP A 55 -19.99 -3.00 -4.79
CA TRP A 55 -21.43 -3.00 -4.57
C TRP A 55 -22.21 -2.35 -5.73
N GLU A 56 -21.74 -2.57 -6.96
CA GLU A 56 -22.26 -1.97 -8.18
C GLU A 56 -23.74 -2.31 -8.43
N GLU A 57 -24.24 -3.43 -7.92
CA GLU A 57 -25.66 -3.81 -8.04
C GLU A 57 -26.62 -2.90 -7.25
N ALA A 58 -26.13 -2.08 -6.32
CA ALA A 58 -26.93 -1.05 -5.64
C ALA A 58 -27.12 0.23 -6.48
N VAL A 59 -26.26 0.49 -7.48
CA VAL A 59 -26.31 1.74 -8.27
C VAL A 59 -27.64 1.93 -9.01
N PRO A 60 -28.26 0.90 -9.63
CA PRO A 60 -29.60 1.04 -10.21
C PRO A 60 -30.67 1.46 -9.19
N GLU A 61 -30.67 0.88 -7.98
CA GLU A 61 -31.63 1.25 -6.92
C GLU A 61 -31.42 2.70 -6.46
N ILE A 62 -30.16 3.11 -6.25
CA ILE A 62 -29.79 4.48 -5.88
C ILE A 62 -30.29 5.47 -6.95
N CYS A 63 -30.01 5.21 -8.23
CA CYS A 63 -30.38 6.08 -9.34
C CYS A 63 -31.91 6.15 -9.55
N GLU A 64 -32.63 5.04 -9.41
CA GLU A 64 -34.10 5.01 -9.47
C GLU A 64 -34.70 5.81 -8.31
N ARG A 65 -34.27 5.56 -7.07
CA ARG A 65 -34.78 6.21 -5.87
C ARG A 65 -34.43 7.70 -5.76
N ALA A 66 -33.30 8.11 -6.34
CA ALA A 66 -32.91 9.52 -6.45
C ALA A 66 -33.57 10.24 -7.65
N GLY A 67 -34.40 9.55 -8.45
CA GLY A 67 -35.07 10.13 -9.62
C GLY A 67 -34.09 10.59 -10.70
N LEU A 68 -32.98 9.86 -10.89
CA LEU A 68 -31.97 10.10 -11.93
C LEU A 68 -32.22 9.27 -13.21
N LEU A 69 -33.25 8.41 -13.20
CA LEU A 69 -33.70 7.62 -14.34
C LEU A 69 -35.00 8.19 -14.92
N PRO A 70 -35.22 8.15 -16.25
CA PRO A 70 -34.26 7.71 -17.27
C PRO A 70 -33.09 8.68 -17.45
N ARG A 71 -31.95 8.17 -17.91
CA ARG A 71 -30.77 8.99 -18.22
C ARG A 71 -31.14 10.06 -19.27
N PRO A 72 -30.71 11.33 -19.12
CA PRO A 72 -30.94 12.35 -20.13
C PRO A 72 -30.43 11.91 -21.50
N THR A 73 -31.29 12.00 -22.52
CA THR A 73 -30.90 11.88 -23.93
C THR A 73 -30.47 13.25 -24.42
N PHE A 74 -29.21 13.39 -24.80
CA PHE A 74 -28.72 14.59 -25.47
C PHE A 74 -28.92 14.39 -26.98
N ASP A 75 -29.75 15.23 -27.60
CA ASP A 75 -29.84 15.27 -29.07
C ASP A 75 -28.59 15.95 -29.63
N ASP A 76 -27.70 15.18 -30.28
CA ASP A 76 -26.44 15.65 -30.87
C ASP A 76 -26.59 16.79 -31.91
N ALA A 77 -27.83 17.11 -32.31
CA ALA A 77 -28.17 18.13 -33.28
C ALA A 77 -28.49 19.53 -32.69
N ALA A 78 -28.55 19.69 -31.37
CA ALA A 78 -28.93 20.95 -30.71
C ALA A 78 -27.74 21.86 -30.30
N SER A 79 -26.51 21.49 -30.62
CA SER A 79 -25.27 22.20 -30.27
C SER A 79 -24.93 23.40 -31.18
N ALA A 80 -25.95 24.04 -31.78
CA ALA A 80 -25.79 25.35 -32.39
C ALA A 80 -25.91 26.44 -31.30
N PRO A 81 -24.98 27.41 -31.20
CA PRO A 81 -25.03 28.42 -30.14
C PRO A 81 -26.26 29.33 -30.34
N ASP A 82 -27.11 29.39 -29.31
CA ASP A 82 -28.25 30.31 -29.26
C ASP A 82 -27.74 31.75 -29.19
N ALA A 83 -27.99 32.52 -30.26
CA ALA A 83 -27.56 33.90 -30.42
C ALA A 83 -28.41 34.91 -29.61
N SER A 84 -29.17 34.45 -28.60
CA SER A 84 -30.05 35.29 -27.77
C SER A 84 -29.61 35.45 -26.30
N VAL A 85 -28.50 34.85 -25.88
CA VAL A 85 -27.89 35.18 -24.57
C VAL A 85 -27.23 36.56 -24.63
N PRO A 86 -27.67 37.57 -23.85
CA PRO A 86 -27.01 38.87 -23.83
C PRO A 86 -25.60 38.74 -23.24
N GLU A 87 -24.62 39.38 -23.88
CA GLU A 87 -23.22 39.37 -23.42
C GLU A 87 -23.11 39.80 -21.94
N PRO A 88 -22.36 39.06 -21.10
CA PRO A 88 -22.05 39.54 -19.77
C PRO A 88 -21.14 40.75 -19.89
N THR A 89 -21.67 41.95 -19.60
CA THR A 89 -20.88 43.17 -19.56
C THR A 89 -19.78 43.03 -18.52
N VAL A 90 -18.54 42.91 -18.99
CA VAL A 90 -17.35 42.74 -18.13
C VAL A 90 -17.10 44.04 -17.37
N ALA A 91 -17.65 44.13 -16.16
CA ALA A 91 -17.28 45.19 -15.23
C ALA A 91 -15.84 44.94 -14.77
N ALA A 92 -14.97 45.94 -14.94
CA ALA A 92 -13.60 45.86 -14.43
C ALA A 92 -13.62 45.89 -12.89
N GLY A 93 -13.38 44.74 -12.26
CA GLY A 93 -13.31 44.63 -10.81
C GLY A 93 -12.99 43.20 -10.33
N GLU A 94 -11.99 43.11 -9.47
CA GLU A 94 -11.63 41.96 -8.62
C GLU A 94 -11.25 40.63 -9.31
N THR A 95 -9.93 40.42 -9.42
CA THR A 95 -9.36 39.07 -9.48
C THR A 95 -9.69 38.32 -8.19
N VAL A 96 -10.63 37.37 -8.27
CA VAL A 96 -10.91 36.43 -7.18
C VAL A 96 -9.66 35.55 -6.98
N ARG A 97 -8.83 35.94 -6.02
CA ARG A 97 -7.76 35.09 -5.51
C ARG A 97 -8.40 34.05 -4.59
N GLU A 98 -8.51 32.82 -5.06
CA GLU A 98 -8.80 31.68 -4.19
C GLU A 98 -7.57 31.46 -3.30
N THR A 99 -7.56 32.11 -2.13
CA THR A 99 -6.45 31.99 -1.17
C THR A 99 -6.45 30.58 -0.60
N ILE A 100 -5.40 29.80 -0.90
CA ILE A 100 -5.20 28.46 -0.35
C ILE A 100 -4.88 28.60 1.16
N GLU A 101 -5.91 28.58 2.00
CA GLU A 101 -5.79 28.70 3.46
C GLU A 101 -5.24 27.41 4.08
N VAL A 102 -3.97 27.46 4.48
CA VAL A 102 -3.33 26.41 5.29
C VAL A 102 -4.00 26.39 6.67
N ARG A 103 -4.23 25.20 7.25
CA ARG A 103 -4.75 25.02 8.62
C ARG A 103 -3.75 25.49 9.69
N THR A 104 -3.59 26.81 9.87
CA THR A 104 -2.77 27.40 10.94
C THR A 104 -3.58 27.54 12.22
N ALA A 105 -3.60 26.50 13.05
CA ALA A 105 -4.31 26.52 14.34
C ALA A 105 -3.59 25.74 15.46
N VAL A 106 -2.29 25.97 15.65
CA VAL A 106 -1.58 25.70 16.93
C VAL A 106 -0.63 26.86 17.23
N ASP A 107 -0.48 27.14 18.52
CA ASP A 107 0.36 28.17 19.16
C ASP A 107 1.76 28.34 18.51
N GLN A 108 2.09 29.56 18.06
CA GLN A 108 3.33 29.83 17.32
C GLN A 108 4.59 29.54 18.14
N GLY A 109 4.54 29.76 19.47
CA GLY A 109 5.68 29.42 20.35
C GLY A 109 5.94 27.91 20.45
N ALA A 110 4.88 27.10 20.42
CA ALA A 110 5.01 25.64 20.42
C ALA A 110 5.44 25.10 19.04
N ALA A 111 5.08 25.78 17.95
CA ALA A 111 5.50 25.41 16.60
C ALA A 111 7.01 25.59 16.38
N ASP A 112 7.59 26.68 16.89
CA ASP A 112 9.03 26.93 16.81
C ASP A 112 9.84 25.90 17.65
N ASP A 113 9.40 25.61 18.89
CA ASP A 113 10.00 24.57 19.75
C ASP A 113 9.96 23.17 19.09
N VAL A 114 8.84 22.81 18.46
CA VAL A 114 8.69 21.54 17.72
C VAL A 114 9.57 21.51 16.47
N LEU A 115 9.75 22.64 15.79
CA LEU A 115 10.62 22.75 14.62
C LEU A 115 12.10 22.63 14.99
N GLU A 116 12.54 23.27 16.08
CA GLU A 116 13.90 23.14 16.59
C GLU A 116 14.18 21.70 17.05
N GLN A 117 13.22 21.05 17.70
CA GLN A 117 13.30 19.62 18.04
C GLN A 117 13.40 18.73 16.80
N ALA A 118 12.59 18.97 15.77
CA ALA A 118 12.61 18.21 14.51
C ALA A 118 13.94 18.40 13.76
N LYS A 119 14.53 19.60 13.78
CA LYS A 119 15.88 19.87 13.24
C LYS A 119 16.96 19.16 14.04
N ALA A 120 16.90 19.22 15.37
CA ALA A 120 17.85 18.51 16.24
C ALA A 120 17.71 16.97 16.15
N GLU A 121 16.53 16.45 15.79
CA GLU A 121 16.31 15.05 15.43
C GLU A 121 16.90 14.72 14.06
N ALA A 122 16.64 15.56 13.04
CA ALA A 122 17.24 15.42 11.71
C ALA A 122 18.78 15.44 11.76
N GLU A 123 19.39 16.33 12.54
CA GLU A 123 20.84 16.36 12.76
C GLU A 123 21.38 15.05 13.38
N LYS A 124 20.64 14.44 14.32
CA LYS A 124 21.00 13.13 14.88
C LYS A 124 20.86 12.02 13.84
N ILE A 125 19.82 12.05 13.01
CA ILE A 125 19.62 11.09 11.91
C ILE A 125 20.74 11.21 10.88
N ILE A 126 21.09 12.44 10.47
CA ILE A 126 22.21 12.74 9.56
C ILE A 126 23.54 12.24 10.16
N ALA A 127 23.79 12.48 11.45
CA ALA A 127 25.01 12.03 12.13
C ALA A 127 25.06 10.49 12.26
N ALA A 128 23.93 9.84 12.57
CA ALA A 128 23.83 8.39 12.64
C ALA A 128 24.05 7.75 11.26
N ALA A 129 23.33 8.20 10.23
CA ALA A 129 23.44 7.70 8.87
C ALA A 129 24.88 7.83 8.31
N ARG A 130 25.55 8.96 8.55
CA ARG A 130 26.97 9.13 8.18
C ARG A 130 27.92 8.21 8.95
N THR A 131 27.62 7.91 10.21
CA THR A 131 28.41 6.96 11.02
C THR A 131 28.23 5.53 10.54
N GLU A 132 27.00 5.17 10.19
CA GLU A 132 26.60 3.87 9.65
C GLU A 132 27.23 3.61 8.28
N ALA A 133 27.07 4.52 7.32
CA ALA A 133 27.72 4.46 6.02
C ALA A 133 29.25 4.37 6.13
N ALA A 134 29.89 5.11 7.05
CA ALA A 134 31.32 5.01 7.31
C ALA A 134 31.74 3.65 7.90
N ALA A 135 30.89 3.04 8.74
CA ALA A 135 31.13 1.70 9.28
C ALA A 135 31.03 0.62 8.18
N PHE A 136 30.04 0.71 7.29
CA PHE A 136 29.90 -0.17 6.13
C PHE A 136 31.08 -0.04 5.15
N ALA A 137 31.48 1.19 4.81
CA ALA A 137 32.67 1.43 3.99
C ALA A 137 33.95 0.84 4.62
N GLY A 138 34.08 0.91 5.95
CA GLY A 138 35.17 0.28 6.69
C GLY A 138 35.16 -1.26 6.64
N GLN A 139 33.99 -1.89 6.63
CA GLN A 139 33.85 -3.35 6.50
C GLN A 139 34.18 -3.84 5.09
N ILE A 140 33.74 -3.12 4.05
CA ILE A 140 34.07 -3.42 2.64
C ILE A 140 35.59 -3.28 2.40
N ALA A 141 36.22 -2.24 2.98
CA ALA A 141 37.68 -2.08 2.89
C ALA A 141 38.46 -3.23 3.55
N GLN A 142 37.95 -3.83 4.64
CA GLN A 142 38.60 -4.95 5.34
C GLN A 142 38.42 -6.31 4.64
N SER A 143 37.39 -6.48 3.80
CA SER A 143 37.18 -7.72 3.04
C SER A 143 37.91 -7.75 1.69
N GLY A 144 38.29 -6.59 1.15
CA GLY A 144 39.03 -6.46 -0.11
C GLY A 144 40.52 -6.85 -0.07
N GLU A 145 41.16 -6.89 1.11
CA GLU A 145 42.62 -7.00 1.24
C GLU A 145 43.14 -8.46 1.33
N ALA A 146 42.64 -9.37 0.48
CA ALA A 146 42.97 -10.80 0.55
C ALA A 146 43.07 -11.56 -0.79
N THR A 147 43.58 -10.96 -1.89
CA THR A 147 43.87 -11.72 -3.14
C THR A 147 45.23 -11.43 -3.76
N SER A 148 46.21 -12.33 -3.50
CA SER A 148 47.40 -12.49 -4.36
C SER A 148 48.12 -13.82 -4.09
N LYS A 149 47.76 -14.88 -4.84
CA LYS A 149 48.71 -15.81 -5.51
C LYS A 149 48.01 -16.95 -6.23
N THR A 150 48.50 -17.22 -7.44
CA THR A 150 48.12 -18.31 -8.33
C THR A 150 48.52 -19.69 -7.80
N ALA A 151 47.63 -20.68 -7.87
CA ALA A 151 47.97 -22.10 -7.86
C ALA A 151 46.93 -22.93 -8.65
N VAL A 152 47.39 -23.99 -9.31
CA VAL A 152 46.62 -24.80 -10.26
C VAL A 152 46.08 -26.08 -9.59
N ILE A 153 44.84 -26.43 -9.94
CA ILE A 153 44.15 -27.75 -9.89
C ILE A 153 44.79 -28.82 -8.98
N GLY A 154 44.09 -29.15 -7.89
CA GLY A 154 44.28 -30.37 -7.10
C GLY A 154 42.93 -30.95 -6.69
N HIS A 155 42.61 -32.16 -7.17
CA HIS A 155 41.35 -32.86 -6.89
C HIS A 155 41.30 -33.32 -5.43
N CYS A 156 40.30 -32.86 -4.66
CA CYS A 156 40.02 -33.39 -3.32
C CYS A 156 38.51 -33.66 -3.17
N THR A 157 38.18 -34.89 -2.82
CA THR A 157 36.81 -35.39 -2.66
C THR A 157 36.18 -34.87 -1.37
N CYS A 158 35.12 -34.06 -1.46
CA CYS A 158 34.31 -33.69 -0.31
C CYS A 158 33.45 -34.87 0.16
N THR A 159 33.79 -35.43 1.31
CA THR A 159 32.87 -36.28 2.08
C THR A 159 31.86 -35.39 2.81
N LEU A 160 30.58 -35.57 2.52
CA LEU A 160 29.49 -34.91 3.24
C LEU A 160 29.44 -35.40 4.70
N THR A 161 29.46 -34.46 5.65
CA THR A 161 29.08 -34.70 7.06
C THR A 161 27.73 -34.02 7.33
N PRO A 162 26.72 -34.75 7.83
CA PRO A 162 25.43 -34.15 8.18
C PRO A 162 25.46 -33.60 9.61
N ASP A 163 25.61 -32.29 9.75
CA ASP A 163 25.35 -31.57 11.01
C ASP A 163 24.22 -30.56 10.77
N ASP A 164 22.99 -31.08 10.74
CA ASP A 164 21.74 -30.31 10.63
C ASP A 164 20.91 -30.50 11.91
N ALA A 165 21.46 -30.02 13.02
CA ALA A 165 20.88 -30.12 14.36
C ALA A 165 21.06 -28.84 15.21
N GLY A 166 21.58 -27.76 14.63
CA GLY A 166 21.88 -26.51 15.33
C GLY A 166 20.70 -25.55 15.50
N GLU A 167 19.78 -25.51 14.53
CA GLU A 167 18.81 -24.41 14.43
C GLU A 167 17.61 -24.54 15.38
N HIS A 168 17.16 -25.76 15.68
CA HIS A 168 16.03 -25.98 16.60
C HIS A 168 16.31 -25.57 18.05
N ALA A 169 17.58 -25.58 18.49
CA ALA A 169 17.95 -25.14 19.84
C ALA A 169 17.93 -23.60 20.00
N MET A 170 18.12 -22.85 18.91
CA MET A 170 18.17 -21.38 18.97
C MET A 170 16.77 -20.76 19.07
N ASN A 171 15.80 -21.35 18.35
CA ASN A 171 14.39 -20.90 18.36
C ASN A 171 13.75 -21.02 19.75
N GLU A 172 13.98 -22.12 20.49
CA GLU A 172 13.43 -22.25 21.85
C GLU A 172 14.02 -21.26 22.86
N LYS A 173 15.29 -20.86 22.69
CA LYS A 173 15.92 -19.82 23.52
C LYS A 173 15.30 -18.44 23.24
N GLY A 174 15.05 -18.12 21.96
CA GLY A 174 14.31 -16.91 21.57
C GLY A 174 12.88 -16.88 22.12
N ARG A 175 12.14 -17.98 21.97
CA ARG A 175 10.79 -18.15 22.54
C ARG A 175 10.74 -17.96 24.05
N ARG A 176 11.74 -18.48 24.78
CA ARG A 176 11.87 -18.27 26.24
C ARG A 176 12.13 -16.80 26.61
N ALA A 177 13.04 -16.12 25.90
CA ALA A 177 13.31 -14.70 26.13
C ALA A 177 12.08 -13.82 25.84
N ALA A 178 11.33 -14.12 24.78
CA ALA A 178 10.06 -13.44 24.48
C ALA A 178 9.01 -13.66 25.58
N LEU A 179 8.84 -14.90 26.06
CA LEU A 179 7.95 -15.22 27.19
C LEU A 179 8.38 -14.51 28.49
N GLU A 180 9.68 -14.39 28.75
CA GLU A 180 10.20 -13.69 29.92
C GLU A 180 9.94 -12.17 29.82
N SER A 181 10.13 -11.58 28.64
CA SER A 181 9.80 -10.16 28.36
C SER A 181 8.30 -9.86 28.53
N VAL A 182 7.42 -10.73 28.01
CA VAL A 182 5.96 -10.61 28.17
C VAL A 182 5.57 -10.73 29.64
N ASN A 183 6.15 -11.66 30.39
CA ASN A 183 5.91 -11.80 31.83
C ASN A 183 6.43 -10.59 32.63
N GLN A 184 7.54 -9.96 32.23
CA GLN A 184 8.01 -8.71 32.85
C GLN A 184 7.04 -7.55 32.57
N GLY A 185 6.52 -7.43 31.35
CA GLY A 185 5.49 -6.44 30.99
C GLY A 185 4.19 -6.61 31.78
N LEU A 186 3.69 -7.84 31.89
CA LEU A 186 2.50 -8.19 32.67
C LEU A 186 2.66 -7.88 34.16
N ASN A 187 3.83 -8.17 34.75
CA ASN A 187 4.13 -7.83 36.14
C ASN A 187 4.31 -6.31 36.35
N ALA A 188 4.84 -5.58 35.36
CA ALA A 188 4.90 -4.12 35.41
C ALA A 188 3.50 -3.50 35.39
N LEU A 189 2.59 -4.00 34.55
CA LEU A 189 1.17 -3.60 34.53
C LEU A 189 0.46 -3.91 35.85
N LYS A 190 0.60 -5.13 36.37
CA LYS A 190 0.05 -5.55 37.68
C LYS A 190 0.47 -4.59 38.80
N LYS A 191 1.75 -4.19 38.81
CA LYS A 191 2.31 -3.22 39.77
C LYS A 191 1.83 -1.79 39.53
N ALA A 192 1.68 -1.35 38.28
CA ALA A 192 1.22 -0.01 37.93
C ALA A 192 -0.25 0.23 38.32
N TYR A 193 -1.10 -0.81 38.21
CA TYR A 193 -2.52 -0.75 38.56
C TYR A 193 -2.85 -1.26 39.97
N GLY A 194 -1.86 -1.68 40.76
CA GLY A 194 -2.04 -2.07 42.17
C GLY A 194 -2.88 -3.34 42.37
N LEU A 195 -2.93 -4.23 41.38
CA LEU A 195 -3.74 -5.44 41.39
C LEU A 195 -3.12 -6.52 42.29
N SER A 196 -3.94 -7.18 43.12
CA SER A 196 -3.49 -8.39 43.83
C SER A 196 -3.34 -9.58 42.88
N ASP A 197 -2.63 -10.62 43.33
CA ASP A 197 -2.41 -11.86 42.57
C ASP A 197 -3.75 -12.47 42.14
N ASP A 198 -4.68 -12.68 43.08
CA ASP A 198 -6.02 -13.22 42.81
C ASP A 198 -6.84 -12.35 41.82
N GLN A 199 -6.69 -11.02 41.87
CA GLN A 199 -7.39 -10.11 40.96
C GLN A 199 -6.80 -10.15 39.54
N PHE A 200 -5.49 -10.32 39.43
CA PHE A 200 -4.81 -10.44 38.15
C PHE A 200 -5.14 -11.77 37.47
N ASP A 201 -5.13 -12.87 38.20
CA ASP A 201 -5.47 -14.19 37.67
C ASP A 201 -6.96 -14.26 37.28
N ALA A 202 -7.86 -13.63 38.04
CA ALA A 202 -9.27 -13.50 37.65
C ALA A 202 -9.44 -12.72 36.32
N LEU A 203 -8.63 -11.68 36.09
CA LEU A 203 -8.65 -10.91 34.85
C LEU A 203 -8.16 -11.73 33.65
N MET A 204 -7.06 -12.49 33.81
CA MET A 204 -6.53 -13.36 32.75
C MET A 204 -7.54 -14.46 32.35
N ASN A 205 -8.16 -15.12 33.33
CA ASN A 205 -9.22 -16.11 33.05
C ASN A 205 -10.43 -15.50 32.31
N PHE A 206 -10.72 -14.22 32.50
CA PHE A 206 -11.79 -13.52 31.79
C PHE A 206 -11.42 -13.21 30.33
N VAL A 207 -10.14 -12.91 30.05
CA VAL A 207 -9.61 -12.74 28.69
C VAL A 207 -9.62 -14.06 27.92
N ASP A 208 -9.22 -15.17 28.56
CA ASP A 208 -9.28 -16.50 27.95
C ASP A 208 -10.74 -16.88 27.60
N ALA A 209 -11.70 -16.65 28.52
CA ALA A 209 -13.11 -16.88 28.25
C ALA A 209 -13.67 -16.02 27.10
N ALA A 210 -13.24 -14.75 27.00
CA ALA A 210 -13.60 -13.87 25.88
C ALA A 210 -13.00 -14.35 24.54
N SER A 211 -11.78 -14.92 24.55
CA SER A 211 -11.16 -15.47 23.35
C SER A 211 -11.91 -16.69 22.78
N VAL A 212 -12.50 -17.51 23.66
CA VAL A 212 -13.32 -18.67 23.26
C VAL A 212 -14.67 -18.25 22.70
N LEU A 213 -15.28 -17.19 23.24
CA LEU A 213 -16.58 -16.67 22.79
C LEU A 213 -16.52 -15.91 21.46
N ASN A 214 -15.35 -15.35 21.10
CA ASN A 214 -15.14 -14.60 19.85
C ASN A 214 -14.70 -15.49 18.67
N LYS A 215 -14.81 -16.83 18.80
CA LYS A 215 -14.44 -17.78 17.74
C LYS A 215 -15.70 -18.24 16.99
N GLU A 216 -15.90 -17.74 15.78
CA GLU A 216 -17.04 -18.15 14.93
C GLU A 216 -16.92 -19.63 14.50
N PRO A 217 -18.04 -20.37 14.37
CA PRO A 217 -18.02 -21.77 13.97
C PRO A 217 -17.88 -21.96 12.45
N GLU A 218 -17.03 -22.89 12.04
CA GLU A 218 -16.81 -23.22 10.62
C GLU A 218 -18.06 -23.80 9.93
N VAL A 219 -18.31 -23.35 8.69
CA VAL A 219 -19.41 -23.83 7.85
C VAL A 219 -18.99 -25.08 7.07
N LEU A 220 -19.60 -26.23 7.37
CA LEU A 220 -19.48 -27.43 6.54
C LEU A 220 -20.66 -27.56 5.57
N THR A 221 -20.34 -27.86 4.31
CA THR A 221 -21.32 -27.97 3.23
C THR A 221 -21.80 -29.41 3.01
N GLN A 222 -23.11 -29.53 2.69
CA GLN A 222 -23.78 -30.48 1.77
C GLN A 222 -25.07 -31.13 2.32
N GLN A 223 -26.09 -31.15 1.45
CA GLN A 223 -27.48 -31.63 1.59
C GLN A 223 -27.72 -32.72 0.50
N PRO A 224 -28.91 -33.38 0.36
CA PRO A 224 -30.10 -33.50 1.23
C PRO A 224 -30.35 -35.00 1.60
N ALA A 225 -31.51 -35.56 1.99
CA ALA A 225 -32.92 -35.14 2.20
C ALA A 225 -33.55 -36.08 3.29
N GLY A 226 -34.80 -35.96 3.77
CA GLY A 226 -35.90 -35.01 3.51
C GLY A 226 -37.14 -35.35 4.37
N ALA A 227 -38.30 -34.78 4.02
CA ALA A 227 -39.65 -34.97 4.58
C ALA A 227 -40.05 -34.17 5.87
N THR A 228 -40.93 -33.18 5.63
CA THR A 228 -41.76 -32.33 6.53
C THR A 228 -43.03 -33.07 7.04
N PRO A 229 -43.98 -32.46 7.82
CA PRO A 229 -44.00 -31.17 8.55
C PRO A 229 -44.57 -31.17 10.02
N ALA A 230 -44.36 -30.03 10.72
CA ALA A 230 -45.18 -29.20 11.66
C ALA A 230 -46.60 -29.67 12.20
N PRO A 231 -47.27 -29.01 13.21
CA PRO A 231 -47.07 -27.61 13.66
C PRO A 231 -47.43 -27.12 15.12
N VAL A 232 -47.09 -25.83 15.39
CA VAL A 232 -47.56 -24.77 16.35
C VAL A 232 -47.70 -24.89 17.91
N SER A 233 -47.16 -23.83 18.55
CA SER A 233 -47.78 -22.87 19.52
C SER A 233 -47.49 -22.90 21.04
N ALA A 234 -47.46 -21.68 21.63
CA ALA A 234 -47.09 -21.30 23.02
C ALA A 234 -48.35 -21.16 23.94
N PRO A 235 -48.34 -20.63 25.21
CA PRO A 235 -47.75 -19.34 25.65
C PRO A 235 -47.27 -19.14 27.13
N ALA A 236 -46.51 -18.04 27.34
CA ALA A 236 -46.48 -17.02 28.44
C ALA A 236 -46.60 -17.30 29.97
N ALA A 237 -45.94 -16.42 30.75
CA ALA A 237 -45.89 -16.32 32.24
C ALA A 237 -47.02 -15.44 32.86
N PRO A 238 -47.13 -15.28 34.21
CA PRO A 238 -46.40 -14.20 34.94
C PRO A 238 -46.10 -14.49 36.45
N ALA A 239 -45.84 -13.45 37.27
CA ALA A 239 -45.44 -13.49 38.70
C ALA A 239 -46.25 -12.46 39.56
N ALA A 240 -46.06 -12.19 40.87
CA ALA A 240 -44.96 -12.53 41.80
C ALA A 240 -45.36 -12.91 43.28
N PRO A 241 -45.35 -12.05 44.35
CA PRO A 241 -44.58 -12.45 45.55
C PRO A 241 -45.21 -12.26 46.97
N ALA A 242 -44.43 -12.71 47.99
CA ALA A 242 -44.50 -12.42 49.44
C ALA A 242 -45.66 -13.08 50.25
N VAL A 243 -45.61 -13.33 51.58
CA VAL A 243 -44.91 -12.68 52.73
C VAL A 243 -44.50 -13.72 53.81
N GLU A 244 -43.56 -13.37 54.71
CA GLU A 244 -43.04 -14.14 55.86
C GLU A 244 -43.93 -14.07 57.14
N GLU A 245 -43.84 -15.03 58.09
CA GLU A 245 -43.23 -14.80 59.42
C GLU A 245 -43.05 -16.06 60.32
N LYS A 246 -42.29 -15.85 61.41
CA LYS A 246 -41.69 -16.73 62.45
C LYS A 246 -42.77 -17.38 63.39
N THR A 247 -42.50 -18.22 64.41
CA THR A 247 -41.38 -18.39 65.39
C THR A 247 -41.32 -19.81 65.98
N ASP A 248 -40.13 -20.22 66.47
CA ASP A 248 -39.75 -20.77 67.80
C ASP A 248 -40.79 -21.53 68.67
N ASP A 249 -40.45 -22.48 69.57
CA ASP A 249 -39.16 -22.79 70.20
C ASP A 249 -39.06 -24.24 70.76
N ALA A 250 -37.90 -24.54 71.35
CA ALA A 250 -37.35 -25.83 71.79
C ALA A 250 -38.07 -26.64 72.90
N ALA A 251 -38.06 -27.97 72.72
CA ALA A 251 -38.06 -29.00 73.78
C ALA A 251 -37.54 -30.35 73.23
N VAL A 252 -36.30 -30.49 72.76
CA VAL A 252 -35.06 -30.74 73.55
C VAL A 252 -35.19 -31.82 74.63
N LYS A 253 -34.23 -32.76 74.60
CA LYS A 253 -33.85 -33.74 75.67
C LYS A 253 -34.68 -35.02 75.89
N ALA A 254 -34.95 -35.75 74.81
CA ALA A 254 -35.09 -37.23 74.87
C ALA A 254 -34.35 -37.99 73.74
N ALA A 255 -33.52 -37.28 72.94
CA ALA A 255 -32.90 -37.82 71.72
C ALA A 255 -31.36 -37.70 71.71
N ALA A 256 -30.72 -37.43 72.87
CA ALA A 256 -29.28 -37.21 72.95
C ALA A 256 -28.46 -38.52 72.94
N ASP A 257 -28.88 -39.52 73.71
CA ASP A 257 -28.05 -40.71 73.98
C ASP A 257 -28.14 -41.80 72.90
N LYS A 258 -28.93 -41.58 71.84
CA LYS A 258 -28.98 -42.46 70.65
C LYS A 258 -28.06 -41.97 69.52
N ALA A 259 -27.77 -40.67 69.46
CA ALA A 259 -27.03 -40.06 68.35
C ALA A 259 -25.53 -40.40 68.34
N GLU A 260 -24.91 -40.60 69.50
CA GLU A 260 -23.46 -40.80 69.59
C GLU A 260 -22.99 -42.20 69.12
N ALA A 261 -23.88 -43.20 69.16
CA ALA A 261 -23.61 -44.54 68.65
C ALA A 261 -23.75 -44.64 67.11
N GLU A 262 -24.74 -43.96 66.53
CA GLU A 262 -24.94 -43.91 65.06
C GLU A 262 -23.87 -43.03 64.37
N ALA A 263 -23.30 -42.03 65.06
CA ALA A 263 -22.26 -41.17 64.52
C ALA A 263 -20.91 -41.88 64.24
N LYS A 264 -20.45 -42.78 65.12
CA LYS A 264 -19.16 -43.48 64.91
C LYS A 264 -19.21 -44.52 63.79
N ALA A 265 -20.31 -45.27 63.67
CA ALA A 265 -20.46 -46.30 62.64
C ALA A 265 -20.56 -45.72 61.22
N LYS A 266 -21.05 -44.48 61.07
CA LYS A 266 -21.17 -43.82 59.77
C LYS A 266 -19.84 -43.30 59.22
N VAL A 267 -18.99 -42.74 60.09
CA VAL A 267 -17.70 -42.13 59.68
C VAL A 267 -16.69 -43.18 59.18
N GLU A 268 -16.60 -44.37 59.79
CA GLU A 268 -15.73 -45.44 59.28
C GLU A 268 -16.21 -46.02 57.93
N ALA A 269 -17.53 -46.05 57.69
CA ALA A 269 -18.12 -46.54 56.44
C ALA A 269 -17.89 -45.56 55.27
N GLU A 270 -18.07 -44.26 55.50
CA GLU A 270 -17.83 -43.22 54.47
C GLU A 270 -16.33 -43.14 54.10
N ALA A 271 -15.42 -43.23 55.08
CA ALA A 271 -13.97 -43.23 54.83
C ALA A 271 -13.48 -44.41 53.97
N GLN A 272 -14.02 -45.61 54.18
CA GLN A 272 -13.65 -46.79 53.37
C GLN A 272 -14.27 -46.75 51.95
N ALA A 273 -15.48 -46.17 51.81
CA ALA A 273 -16.09 -45.97 50.50
C ALA A 273 -15.32 -44.95 49.64
N GLU A 274 -14.91 -43.83 50.24
CA GLU A 274 -14.18 -42.77 49.52
C GLU A 274 -12.76 -43.21 49.11
N ALA A 275 -12.07 -43.96 49.96
CA ALA A 275 -10.75 -44.52 49.63
C ALA A 275 -10.81 -45.52 48.46
N LYS A 276 -11.85 -46.37 48.40
CA LYS A 276 -12.05 -47.33 47.30
C LYS A 276 -12.42 -46.63 45.99
N ALA A 277 -13.29 -45.62 46.05
CA ALA A 277 -13.67 -44.83 44.89
C ALA A 277 -12.49 -44.06 44.27
N LYS A 278 -11.61 -43.47 45.09
CA LYS A 278 -10.40 -42.79 44.62
C LYS A 278 -9.38 -43.76 43.98
N ALA A 279 -9.26 -44.98 44.49
CA ALA A 279 -8.39 -46.00 43.91
C ALA A 279 -8.88 -46.49 42.53
N GLU A 280 -10.17 -46.76 42.36
CA GLU A 280 -10.74 -47.18 41.07
C GLU A 280 -10.74 -46.04 40.02
N ALA A 281 -10.92 -44.78 40.45
CA ALA A 281 -10.82 -43.62 39.57
C ALA A 281 -9.38 -43.39 39.05
N ALA A 282 -8.37 -43.49 39.92
CA ALA A 282 -6.96 -43.36 39.52
C ALA A 282 -6.54 -44.46 38.54
N ALA A 283 -6.96 -45.71 38.77
CA ALA A 283 -6.66 -46.84 37.90
C ALA A 283 -7.28 -46.70 36.49
N LYS A 284 -8.50 -46.15 36.38
CA LYS A 284 -9.10 -45.85 35.07
C LYS A 284 -8.38 -44.72 34.34
N ALA A 285 -8.08 -43.62 35.04
CA ALA A 285 -7.40 -42.46 34.45
C ALA A 285 -6.02 -42.81 33.89
N GLU A 286 -5.24 -43.68 34.56
CA GLU A 286 -3.92 -44.08 34.08
C GLU A 286 -3.98 -44.96 32.81
N VAL A 287 -5.00 -45.84 32.71
CA VAL A 287 -5.22 -46.68 31.52
C VAL A 287 -5.68 -45.83 30.33
N GLU A 288 -6.57 -44.87 30.55
CA GLU A 288 -7.10 -43.98 29.52
C GLU A 288 -6.02 -43.00 29.01
N ALA A 289 -5.19 -42.45 29.91
CA ALA A 289 -4.03 -41.64 29.55
C ALA A 289 -2.99 -42.43 28.71
N LYS A 290 -2.70 -43.69 29.09
CA LYS A 290 -1.79 -44.56 28.31
C LYS A 290 -2.37 -44.97 26.96
N ALA A 291 -3.68 -45.12 26.83
CA ALA A 291 -4.33 -45.36 25.54
C ALA A 291 -4.24 -44.13 24.63
N LYS A 292 -4.60 -42.94 25.15
CA LYS A 292 -4.59 -41.68 24.40
C LYS A 292 -3.19 -41.27 23.93
N ALA A 293 -2.18 -41.37 24.80
CA ALA A 293 -0.79 -41.10 24.45
C ALA A 293 -0.26 -42.04 23.34
N LYS A 294 -0.74 -43.29 23.29
CA LYS A 294 -0.36 -44.25 22.25
C LYS A 294 -1.02 -43.94 20.89
N SER A 295 -2.29 -43.52 20.88
CA SER A 295 -2.95 -43.09 19.64
C SER A 295 -2.38 -41.79 19.07
N GLU A 296 -2.07 -40.82 19.92
CA GLU A 296 -1.50 -39.53 19.49
C GLU A 296 -0.06 -39.71 18.94
N ALA A 297 0.75 -40.57 19.56
CA ALA A 297 2.08 -40.92 19.05
C ALA A 297 2.03 -41.64 17.69
N GLN A 298 1.04 -42.53 17.48
CA GLN A 298 0.88 -43.22 16.21
C GLN A 298 0.40 -42.28 15.09
N ALA A 299 -0.61 -41.44 15.37
CA ALA A 299 -1.11 -40.45 14.41
C ALA A 299 -0.01 -39.45 14.00
N LYS A 300 0.84 -39.01 14.93
CA LYS A 300 1.97 -38.12 14.62
C LYS A 300 3.04 -38.80 13.75
N ALA A 301 3.34 -40.08 14.00
CA ALA A 301 4.30 -40.84 13.19
C ALA A 301 3.81 -41.10 11.75
N GLU A 302 2.51 -41.36 11.58
CA GLU A 302 1.90 -41.53 10.25
C GLU A 302 1.86 -40.20 9.48
N ALA A 303 1.52 -39.09 10.14
CA ALA A 303 1.56 -37.74 9.55
C ALA A 303 2.98 -37.29 9.13
N GLU A 304 4.01 -37.53 9.95
CA GLU A 304 5.41 -37.23 9.56
C GLU A 304 5.90 -38.10 8.39
N ALA A 305 5.44 -39.34 8.29
CA ALA A 305 5.79 -40.23 7.19
C ALA A 305 5.11 -39.83 5.87
N GLU A 306 3.88 -39.32 5.92
CA GLU A 306 3.16 -38.78 4.76
C GLU A 306 3.75 -37.42 4.31
N ALA A 307 4.04 -36.52 5.26
CA ALA A 307 4.69 -35.25 4.98
C ALA A 307 6.06 -35.43 4.29
N LYS A 308 6.89 -36.37 4.77
CA LYS A 308 8.19 -36.69 4.14
C LYS A 308 8.04 -37.28 2.73
N LYS A 309 6.98 -38.05 2.45
CA LYS A 309 6.70 -38.54 1.09
C LYS A 309 6.24 -37.42 0.17
N LYS A 310 5.40 -36.50 0.66
CA LYS A 310 4.91 -35.35 -0.12
C LYS A 310 6.07 -34.39 -0.46
N ALA A 311 6.89 -34.02 0.52
CA ALA A 311 8.07 -33.18 0.31
C ALA A 311 9.09 -33.80 -0.66
N ALA A 312 9.32 -35.12 -0.59
CA ALA A 312 10.19 -35.80 -1.54
C ALA A 312 9.62 -35.84 -2.97
N ALA A 313 8.30 -35.92 -3.13
CA ALA A 313 7.64 -35.85 -4.43
C ALA A 313 7.67 -34.42 -5.02
N GLU A 314 7.43 -33.39 -4.20
CA GLU A 314 7.51 -31.98 -4.59
C GLU A 314 8.94 -31.59 -4.97
N ALA A 315 9.96 -31.97 -4.19
CA ALA A 315 11.36 -31.76 -4.53
C ALA A 315 11.77 -32.45 -5.85
N ALA A 316 11.27 -33.66 -6.11
CA ALA A 316 11.53 -34.37 -7.36
C ALA A 316 10.80 -33.75 -8.57
N ALA A 317 9.63 -33.14 -8.35
CA ALA A 317 8.90 -32.39 -9.37
C ALA A 317 9.60 -31.05 -9.68
N GLN A 318 9.99 -30.29 -8.66
CA GLN A 318 10.74 -29.04 -8.79
C GLN A 318 12.09 -29.25 -9.48
N ALA A 319 12.83 -30.32 -9.15
CA ALA A 319 14.10 -30.65 -9.81
C ALA A 319 13.93 -30.93 -11.32
N LYS A 320 12.82 -31.57 -11.72
CA LYS A 320 12.50 -31.79 -13.14
C LYS A 320 12.07 -30.51 -13.84
N ALA A 321 11.19 -29.73 -13.21
CA ALA A 321 10.73 -28.45 -13.75
C ALA A 321 11.90 -27.48 -13.95
N LYS A 322 12.83 -27.41 -12.99
CA LYS A 322 14.05 -26.60 -13.08
C LYS A 322 14.97 -27.05 -14.22
N ALA A 323 15.20 -28.36 -14.38
CA ALA A 323 16.03 -28.88 -15.49
C ALA A 323 15.39 -28.65 -16.87
N GLU A 324 14.06 -28.64 -16.97
CA GLU A 324 13.33 -28.35 -18.20
C GLU A 324 13.26 -26.85 -18.50
N ALA A 325 13.17 -26.00 -17.47
CA ALA A 325 13.26 -24.55 -17.56
C ALA A 325 14.67 -24.07 -17.94
N GLU A 326 15.73 -24.60 -17.31
CA GLU A 326 17.14 -24.29 -17.65
C GLU A 326 17.45 -24.62 -19.12
N LYS A 327 16.87 -25.70 -19.64
CA LYS A 327 17.01 -26.07 -21.06
C LYS A 327 16.29 -25.10 -21.99
N LYS A 328 15.05 -24.71 -21.67
CA LYS A 328 14.30 -23.68 -22.45
C LYS A 328 14.97 -22.31 -22.37
N ALA A 329 15.50 -21.92 -21.22
CA ALA A 329 16.23 -20.67 -21.03
C ALA A 329 17.52 -20.63 -21.87
N ALA A 330 18.25 -21.75 -21.97
CA ALA A 330 19.42 -21.87 -22.85
C ALA A 330 19.06 -21.75 -24.34
N GLU A 331 17.89 -22.26 -24.76
CA GLU A 331 17.37 -22.14 -26.13
C GLU A 331 16.88 -20.71 -26.42
N ALA A 332 16.23 -20.03 -25.46
CA ALA A 332 15.77 -18.64 -25.59
C ALA A 332 16.92 -17.61 -25.60
N LYS A 333 17.97 -17.82 -24.79
CA LYS A 333 19.13 -16.93 -24.69
C LYS A 333 19.98 -16.87 -25.97
N ALA A 334 19.74 -17.76 -26.93
CA ALA A 334 20.33 -17.73 -28.27
C ALA A 334 19.55 -16.86 -29.27
N ALA A 335 18.36 -16.35 -28.92
CA ALA A 335 17.44 -15.69 -29.85
C ALA A 335 17.22 -14.18 -29.61
N SER A 336 17.53 -13.63 -28.43
CA SER A 336 17.05 -12.31 -27.98
C SER A 336 17.99 -11.11 -28.16
N VAL A 337 19.05 -11.20 -28.98
CA VAL A 337 20.06 -10.11 -29.14
C VAL A 337 19.58 -8.98 -30.09
N ALA A 338 18.28 -8.88 -30.38
CA ALA A 338 17.69 -7.79 -31.14
C ALA A 338 16.37 -7.34 -30.48
N ALA A 339 16.17 -6.03 -30.39
CA ALA A 339 14.90 -5.47 -29.94
C ALA A 339 13.77 -5.90 -30.90
N PRO A 340 12.56 -6.24 -30.38
CA PRO A 340 11.44 -6.61 -31.25
C PRO A 340 11.06 -5.45 -32.17
N SER A 341 10.99 -5.72 -33.48
CA SER A 341 10.62 -4.73 -34.51
C SER A 341 9.14 -4.32 -34.51
N ASP A 342 8.43 -4.60 -33.42
CA ASP A 342 6.99 -4.33 -33.20
C ASP A 342 6.79 -3.32 -32.04
N LEU A 343 7.88 -2.72 -31.54
CA LEU A 343 7.83 -1.70 -30.47
C LEU A 343 7.82 -0.26 -30.99
N ASP A 344 7.98 -0.06 -32.30
CA ASP A 344 8.05 1.27 -32.90
C ASP A 344 6.68 1.97 -32.85
N ALA A 345 6.66 3.16 -32.25
CA ALA A 345 5.47 4.00 -32.22
C ALA A 345 5.38 4.91 -33.47
N PRO A 346 4.17 5.27 -33.94
CA PRO A 346 4.01 6.18 -35.06
C PRO A 346 4.53 7.57 -34.71
N VAL A 347 5.35 8.15 -35.59
CA VAL A 347 5.81 9.55 -35.47
C VAL A 347 4.66 10.48 -35.82
N LEU A 348 4.33 11.42 -34.92
CA LEU A 348 3.32 12.43 -35.16
C LEU A 348 3.77 13.43 -36.23
N SER A 349 2.86 13.82 -37.12
CA SER A 349 3.11 14.89 -38.09
C SER A 349 3.18 16.25 -37.37
N THR A 350 4.31 16.93 -37.47
CA THR A 350 4.51 18.28 -36.92
C THR A 350 4.06 19.36 -37.90
N ASP A 351 3.42 20.41 -37.39
CA ASP A 351 3.21 21.67 -38.13
C ASP A 351 4.30 22.64 -37.69
N GLU A 352 5.32 22.81 -38.54
CA GLU A 352 6.46 23.70 -38.29
C GLU A 352 6.08 25.19 -38.34
N THR A 353 4.83 25.53 -38.74
CA THR A 353 4.37 26.92 -38.83
C THR A 353 4.23 27.54 -37.42
N PRO A 354 5.00 28.59 -37.06
CA PRO A 354 4.91 29.21 -35.75
C PRO A 354 3.49 29.68 -35.43
N PHE A 355 3.03 29.46 -34.19
CA PHE A 355 1.65 29.81 -33.80
C PHE A 355 1.30 31.28 -34.13
N ALA A 356 2.24 32.20 -33.88
CA ALA A 356 2.08 33.63 -34.18
C ALA A 356 1.79 33.94 -35.67
N GLU A 357 2.29 33.12 -36.60
CA GLU A 357 2.01 33.27 -38.04
C GLU A 357 0.61 32.73 -38.40
N ARG A 358 0.16 31.68 -37.69
CA ARG A 358 -1.20 31.13 -37.82
C ARG A 358 -2.27 32.09 -37.25
N VAL A 359 -1.95 32.89 -36.24
CA VAL A 359 -2.90 33.82 -35.57
C VAL A 359 -2.68 35.31 -35.83
N THR A 360 -2.17 35.69 -37.01
CA THR A 360 -1.92 37.10 -37.41
C THR A 360 -3.09 38.09 -37.26
N LYS A 361 -4.32 37.60 -37.12
CA LYS A 361 -5.54 38.41 -36.90
C LYS A 361 -5.92 38.58 -35.41
N VAL A 362 -5.25 37.89 -34.50
CA VAL A 362 -5.53 37.90 -33.06
C VAL A 362 -4.40 38.63 -32.33
N PRO A 363 -4.68 39.65 -31.50
CA PRO A 363 -3.65 40.32 -30.71
C PRO A 363 -2.94 39.34 -29.75
N ALA A 364 -1.62 39.48 -29.58
CA ALA A 364 -0.83 38.62 -28.69
C ALA A 364 -1.37 38.59 -27.24
N ALA A 365 -1.86 39.72 -26.74
CA ALA A 365 -2.45 39.84 -25.40
C ALA A 365 -3.79 39.09 -25.24
N SER A 366 -4.39 38.56 -26.32
CA SER A 366 -5.63 37.78 -26.28
C SER A 366 -5.40 36.27 -26.24
N TYR A 367 -4.15 35.81 -26.46
CA TYR A 367 -3.80 34.38 -26.40
C TYR A 367 -2.55 34.06 -25.58
N LYS A 368 -1.77 35.07 -25.15
CA LYS A 368 -0.63 34.86 -24.24
C LYS A 368 -1.00 35.24 -22.81
N THR A 369 -0.74 34.31 -21.89
CA THR A 369 -0.82 34.49 -20.44
C THR A 369 0.49 35.03 -19.91
N ALA A 370 0.44 35.95 -18.93
CA ALA A 370 1.62 36.45 -18.23
C ALA A 370 1.89 35.60 -16.99
N TYR A 371 2.88 34.71 -17.05
CA TYR A 371 3.33 33.90 -15.93
C TYR A 371 4.31 34.69 -15.03
N SER A 372 4.23 34.47 -13.72
CA SER A 372 5.03 35.15 -12.69
C SER A 372 5.93 34.22 -11.88
N GLY A 373 5.72 32.91 -12.03
CA GLY A 373 6.52 31.84 -11.46
C GLY A 373 7.09 30.91 -12.53
N ALA A 374 8.01 30.05 -12.11
CA ALA A 374 8.64 29.02 -12.92
C ALA A 374 8.77 27.74 -12.08
N ILE A 375 8.76 26.60 -12.74
CA ILE A 375 8.92 25.29 -12.10
C ILE A 375 10.42 25.04 -11.88
N ARG A 376 10.77 24.56 -10.70
CA ARG A 376 12.15 24.26 -10.32
C ARG A 376 12.69 23.12 -11.17
N GLU A 377 14.01 23.07 -11.26
CA GLU A 377 14.71 21.96 -11.87
C GLU A 377 15.14 20.98 -10.77
N VAL A 378 14.87 19.69 -10.97
CA VAL A 378 15.37 18.61 -10.10
C VAL A 378 16.27 17.72 -10.95
N THR A 379 17.49 17.46 -10.46
CA THR A 379 18.47 16.60 -11.15
C THR A 379 18.53 15.21 -10.49
N MET A 380 18.53 14.16 -11.31
CA MET A 380 18.63 12.76 -10.90
C MET A 380 19.76 12.06 -11.66
N GLY A 381 20.26 10.92 -11.16
CA GLY A 381 21.31 10.14 -11.81
C GLY A 381 22.73 10.49 -11.34
N ASN A 382 23.72 9.98 -12.07
CA ASN A 382 25.12 9.96 -11.63
C ASN A 382 26.09 10.26 -12.78
N GLY A 383 27.17 10.99 -12.48
CA GLY A 383 28.24 11.27 -13.44
C GLY A 383 27.72 11.95 -14.71
N ASP A 384 28.07 11.41 -15.87
CA ASP A 384 27.64 11.93 -17.18
C ASP A 384 26.18 11.57 -17.52
N ASN A 385 25.54 10.67 -16.76
CA ASN A 385 24.17 10.19 -16.99
C ASN A 385 23.15 10.85 -16.04
N THR A 386 23.36 12.13 -15.72
CA THR A 386 22.37 12.93 -14.99
C THR A 386 21.26 13.40 -15.92
N VAL A 387 20.01 13.34 -15.45
CA VAL A 387 18.84 13.89 -16.14
C VAL A 387 18.18 14.94 -15.24
N THR A 388 17.82 16.07 -15.84
CA THR A 388 17.13 17.18 -15.18
C THR A 388 15.68 17.26 -15.66
N VAL A 389 14.75 17.50 -14.74
CA VAL A 389 13.31 17.63 -15.02
C VAL A 389 12.74 18.90 -14.42
N GLY A 390 11.68 19.45 -15.01
CA GLY A 390 11.14 20.76 -14.65
C GLY A 390 11.76 21.91 -15.47
N GLY A 391 11.75 23.12 -14.92
CA GLY A 391 12.18 24.35 -15.62
C GLY A 391 11.08 25.07 -16.41
N ALA A 392 9.84 24.54 -16.43
CA ALA A 392 8.73 25.12 -17.20
C ALA A 392 8.34 26.53 -16.72
N THR A 393 8.03 27.41 -17.68
CA THR A 393 7.61 28.81 -17.45
C THR A 393 6.22 29.13 -18.02
N SER A 394 5.54 28.15 -18.59
CA SER A 394 4.16 28.20 -19.09
C SER A 394 3.42 26.90 -18.79
N LEU A 395 2.13 26.85 -19.12
CA LEU A 395 1.36 25.60 -19.11
C LEU A 395 2.00 24.52 -20.04
N PRO A 396 1.70 23.24 -19.81
CA PRO A 396 2.35 22.13 -20.52
C PRO A 396 2.21 22.24 -22.04
N PHE A 397 3.34 22.15 -22.75
CA PHE A 397 3.45 22.28 -24.20
C PHE A 397 2.94 23.62 -24.81
N HIS A 398 2.66 24.65 -24.00
CA HIS A 398 2.29 25.99 -24.48
C HIS A 398 3.52 26.80 -24.97
N LEU A 399 4.33 26.21 -25.86
CA LEU A 399 5.61 26.75 -26.35
C LEU A 399 5.51 28.10 -27.08
N PHE A 400 4.29 28.57 -27.38
CA PHE A 400 4.04 29.88 -27.97
C PHE A 400 4.01 31.02 -26.94
N GLU A 401 3.87 30.72 -25.64
CA GLU A 401 3.77 31.70 -24.55
C GLU A 401 4.77 31.50 -23.40
N GLY A 402 5.54 30.42 -23.40
CA GLY A 402 6.72 30.25 -22.54
C GLY A 402 7.62 29.09 -22.98
N GLU A 403 8.59 28.78 -22.13
CA GLU A 403 9.56 27.70 -22.33
C GLU A 403 9.17 26.50 -21.45
N MET A 404 9.30 25.28 -22.00
CA MET A 404 9.06 24.03 -21.26
C MET A 404 10.19 23.68 -20.27
N GLY A 405 11.38 24.27 -20.43
CA GLY A 405 12.58 23.85 -19.73
C GLY A 405 13.07 22.50 -20.27
N ASN A 406 12.99 21.46 -19.46
CA ASN A 406 13.43 20.11 -19.80
C ASN A 406 12.29 19.27 -20.40
N LYS A 407 12.61 18.29 -21.26
CA LYS A 407 11.61 17.33 -21.77
C LYS A 407 11.12 16.43 -20.62
N PRO A 408 9.81 16.08 -20.55
CA PRO A 408 9.31 15.09 -19.59
C PRO A 408 10.04 13.74 -19.70
N LEU A 409 10.35 13.15 -18.55
CA LEU A 409 11.07 11.89 -18.43
C LEU A 409 10.11 10.71 -18.27
N ILE A 410 10.44 9.56 -18.87
CA ILE A 410 9.73 8.30 -18.61
C ILE A 410 10.68 7.31 -17.94
N ALA A 411 10.31 6.85 -16.75
CA ALA A 411 10.96 5.77 -16.05
C ALA A 411 10.19 4.46 -16.27
N MET A 412 10.90 3.37 -16.56
CA MET A 412 10.29 2.03 -16.61
C MET A 412 10.32 1.37 -15.23
N GLU A 413 9.19 0.84 -14.78
CA GLU A 413 9.10 0.13 -13.51
C GLU A 413 9.58 -1.32 -13.60
N ILE A 414 10.35 -1.72 -12.58
CA ILE A 414 10.71 -3.10 -12.26
C ILE A 414 10.36 -3.37 -10.80
N MET A 415 10.20 -4.63 -10.42
CA MET A 415 9.86 -5.04 -9.05
C MET A 415 10.98 -5.86 -8.41
N ASP A 416 11.08 -5.79 -7.08
CA ASP A 416 12.01 -6.63 -6.30
C ASP A 416 11.56 -8.09 -6.17
N VAL A 417 10.27 -8.35 -6.37
CA VAL A 417 9.63 -9.66 -6.39
C VAL A 417 8.85 -9.87 -7.70
N ARG A 418 8.75 -11.12 -8.17
CA ARG A 418 7.94 -11.46 -9.36
C ARG A 418 6.46 -11.16 -9.05
N PRO A 419 5.77 -10.29 -9.80
CA PRO A 419 4.34 -10.09 -9.62
C PRO A 419 3.55 -11.33 -10.04
N ASP A 420 2.50 -11.64 -9.28
CA ASP A 420 1.62 -12.80 -9.45
C ASP A 420 0.28 -12.46 -10.13
N ASN A 421 -0.05 -11.16 -10.20
CA ASN A 421 -1.36 -10.65 -10.63
C ASN A 421 -1.35 -9.87 -11.96
N TRP A 422 -0.23 -9.85 -12.68
CA TRP A 422 -0.14 -9.18 -13.98
C TRP A 422 -0.78 -10.02 -15.09
N PRO A 423 -1.52 -9.41 -16.03
CA PRO A 423 -2.06 -10.14 -17.18
C PRO A 423 -0.95 -10.59 -18.11
N ASP A 424 -1.11 -11.77 -18.74
CA ASP A 424 -0.17 -12.34 -19.71
C ASP A 424 0.27 -11.34 -20.79
N THR A 425 -0.63 -10.43 -21.19
CA THR A 425 -0.38 -9.37 -22.18
C THR A 425 0.73 -8.39 -21.78
N LEU A 426 0.97 -8.17 -20.48
CA LEU A 426 2.11 -7.43 -19.95
C LEU A 426 3.28 -8.38 -19.62
N THR A 427 2.99 -9.50 -18.95
CA THR A 427 3.99 -10.47 -18.46
C THR A 427 4.88 -11.03 -19.57
N GLN A 428 4.34 -11.26 -20.77
CA GLN A 428 5.07 -11.77 -21.94
C GLN A 428 6.31 -10.93 -22.34
N TYR A 429 6.35 -9.65 -21.97
CA TYR A 429 7.49 -8.77 -22.25
C TYR A 429 8.66 -8.99 -21.29
N PHE A 430 8.43 -9.56 -20.10
CA PHE A 430 9.42 -9.64 -19.02
C PHE A 430 9.63 -11.07 -18.46
N ASP A 431 8.87 -12.06 -18.93
CA ASP A 431 8.85 -13.45 -18.42
C ASP A 431 10.23 -14.11 -18.25
N ASP A 432 11.17 -13.78 -19.14
CA ASP A 432 12.56 -14.25 -19.18
C ASP A 432 13.50 -13.61 -18.13
N VAL A 433 13.05 -12.55 -17.46
CA VAL A 433 13.86 -11.74 -16.52
C VAL A 433 13.17 -11.44 -15.19
N MET A 434 11.87 -11.66 -15.04
CA MET A 434 11.09 -11.31 -13.82
C MET A 434 11.55 -11.98 -12.51
N ASP A 435 12.37 -13.03 -12.57
CA ASP A 435 12.99 -13.67 -11.40
C ASP A 435 14.31 -13.00 -10.95
N SER A 436 14.77 -11.96 -11.66
CA SER A 436 16.05 -11.27 -11.43
C SER A 436 15.88 -9.77 -11.67
N PRO A 437 15.71 -8.94 -10.61
CA PRO A 437 15.58 -7.48 -10.75
C PRO A 437 16.73 -6.86 -11.54
N VAL A 438 17.95 -7.42 -11.42
CA VAL A 438 19.14 -6.99 -12.15
C VAL A 438 19.05 -7.27 -13.65
N ASP A 439 18.57 -8.44 -14.06
CA ASP A 439 18.42 -8.76 -15.49
C ASP A 439 17.19 -8.06 -16.09
N TRP A 440 16.16 -7.81 -15.28
CA TRP A 440 15.00 -6.99 -15.66
C TRP A 440 15.42 -5.54 -15.91
N ALA A 441 16.18 -4.92 -15.00
CA ALA A 441 16.74 -3.58 -15.17
C ALA A 441 17.56 -3.46 -16.46
N LYS A 442 18.47 -4.42 -16.71
CA LYS A 442 19.24 -4.47 -17.95
C LYS A 442 18.35 -4.61 -19.18
N LYS A 443 17.32 -5.47 -19.15
CA LYS A 443 16.39 -5.60 -20.28
C LYS A 443 15.66 -4.28 -20.58
N CYS A 444 15.21 -3.56 -19.55
CA CYS A 444 14.59 -2.24 -19.72
C CYS A 444 15.55 -1.22 -20.37
N VAL A 445 16.83 -1.20 -19.98
CA VAL A 445 17.83 -0.28 -20.55
C VAL A 445 18.33 -0.73 -21.93
N ASP A 446 18.78 -1.98 -22.05
CA ASP A 446 19.45 -2.51 -23.25
C ASP A 446 18.47 -2.81 -24.39
N VAL A 447 17.28 -3.34 -24.09
CA VAL A 447 16.29 -3.75 -25.10
C VAL A 447 15.22 -2.68 -25.29
N TYR A 448 14.63 -2.17 -24.20
CA TYR A 448 13.51 -1.21 -24.26
C TYR A 448 13.93 0.27 -24.24
N LYS A 449 15.23 0.56 -24.10
CA LYS A 449 15.79 1.92 -24.10
C LYS A 449 15.06 2.84 -23.12
N ALA A 450 14.89 2.35 -21.89
CA ALA A 450 14.42 3.15 -20.76
C ALA A 450 15.42 4.28 -20.45
N ASP A 451 14.92 5.52 -20.32
CA ASP A 451 15.78 6.68 -20.01
C ASP A 451 16.04 6.81 -18.50
N ALA A 452 15.19 6.19 -17.68
CA ALA A 452 15.29 6.04 -16.24
C ALA A 452 14.56 4.75 -15.79
N LEU A 453 14.76 4.32 -14.55
CA LEU A 453 14.05 3.19 -13.94
C LEU A 453 13.37 3.56 -12.63
N ASN A 454 12.26 2.88 -12.32
CA ASN A 454 11.67 2.82 -11.00
C ASN A 454 11.83 1.42 -10.43
N ILE A 455 12.48 1.26 -9.27
CA ILE A 455 12.54 -0.01 -8.54
C ILE A 455 11.46 0.01 -7.47
N TRP A 456 10.41 -0.78 -7.64
CA TRP A 456 9.34 -0.90 -6.64
C TRP A 456 9.62 -2.08 -5.70
N LEU A 457 9.81 -1.77 -4.40
CA LEU A 457 10.17 -2.70 -3.33
C LEU A 457 8.92 -3.33 -2.68
N ASN A 458 7.99 -3.80 -3.51
CA ASN A 458 6.71 -4.37 -3.08
C ASN A 458 6.88 -5.57 -2.12
N GLY A 459 7.94 -6.37 -2.30
CA GLY A 459 8.21 -7.54 -1.46
C GLY A 459 8.40 -7.22 0.03
N THR A 460 8.67 -5.96 0.38
CA THR A 460 8.77 -5.52 1.78
C THR A 460 7.43 -5.32 2.48
N ASP A 461 6.29 -5.28 1.77
CA ASP A 461 4.97 -5.03 2.39
C ASP A 461 4.70 -5.99 3.56
N PRO A 462 4.47 -5.48 4.79
CA PRO A 462 4.10 -6.29 5.94
C PRO A 462 2.86 -7.18 5.75
N ASN A 463 1.99 -6.86 4.79
CA ASN A 463 0.80 -7.64 4.43
C ASN A 463 1.04 -8.62 3.27
N GLY A 464 2.17 -8.49 2.56
CA GLY A 464 2.60 -9.34 1.46
C GLY A 464 3.65 -10.36 1.92
N GLU A 465 4.78 -10.44 1.20
CA GLU A 465 5.90 -11.30 1.57
C GLU A 465 6.64 -10.87 2.84
N ASN A 466 6.54 -9.59 3.24
CA ASN A 466 7.21 -9.00 4.39
C ASN A 466 8.72 -9.32 4.44
N ARG A 467 9.39 -9.18 3.28
CA ARG A 467 10.84 -9.37 3.15
C ARG A 467 11.60 -8.45 4.10
N SER A 468 12.78 -8.88 4.53
CA SER A 468 13.64 -8.03 5.36
C SER A 468 14.08 -6.79 4.57
N ALA A 469 14.17 -5.64 5.24
CA ALA A 469 14.63 -4.40 4.61
C ALA A 469 16.04 -4.57 4.04
N ALA A 470 16.92 -5.29 4.76
CA ALA A 470 18.28 -5.59 4.34
C ALA A 470 18.36 -6.43 3.06
N ASP A 471 17.43 -7.34 2.80
CA ASP A 471 17.48 -8.17 1.59
C ASP A 471 16.93 -7.43 0.37
N ALA A 472 15.81 -6.72 0.51
CA ALA A 472 15.31 -5.83 -0.54
C ALA A 472 16.32 -4.70 -0.86
N ALA A 473 17.02 -4.19 0.15
CA ALA A 473 18.05 -3.17 -0.02
C ALA A 473 19.28 -3.68 -0.80
N LYS A 474 19.69 -4.94 -0.60
CA LYS A 474 20.76 -5.56 -1.40
C LYS A 474 20.36 -5.72 -2.86
N ASP A 475 19.13 -6.17 -3.12
CA ASP A 475 18.64 -6.33 -4.50
C ASP A 475 18.57 -4.97 -5.22
N ALA A 476 18.04 -3.95 -4.54
CA ALA A 476 18.04 -2.58 -5.05
C ALA A 476 19.46 -2.05 -5.31
N ALA A 477 20.39 -2.25 -4.37
CA ALA A 477 21.79 -1.85 -4.53
C ALA A 477 22.46 -2.59 -5.71
N ALA A 478 22.19 -3.88 -5.89
CA ALA A 478 22.70 -4.65 -7.03
C ALA A 478 22.16 -4.15 -8.37
N VAL A 479 20.91 -3.70 -8.44
CA VAL A 479 20.38 -3.00 -9.63
C VAL A 479 21.08 -1.67 -9.85
N ILE A 480 21.25 -0.86 -8.79
CA ILE A 480 21.91 0.45 -8.83
C ILE A 480 23.40 0.33 -9.21
N GLU A 481 24.03 -0.83 -8.98
CA GLU A 481 25.37 -1.17 -9.49
C GLU A 481 25.39 -1.66 -10.94
N ALA A 482 24.31 -2.26 -11.42
CA ALA A 482 24.27 -2.94 -12.71
C ALA A 482 23.86 -2.09 -13.92
N VAL A 483 23.29 -0.90 -13.70
CA VAL A 483 22.86 0.02 -14.77
C VAL A 483 23.23 1.46 -14.46
N ASP A 484 23.48 2.26 -15.50
CA ASP A 484 24.00 3.63 -15.36
C ASP A 484 22.96 4.74 -15.62
N VAL A 485 21.67 4.40 -15.77
CA VAL A 485 20.57 5.38 -15.91
C VAL A 485 20.10 5.92 -14.55
N PRO A 486 19.41 7.08 -14.49
CA PRO A 486 18.75 7.53 -13.26
C PRO A 486 17.77 6.50 -12.70
N ILE A 487 17.81 6.31 -11.38
CA ILE A 487 16.96 5.35 -10.67
C ILE A 487 16.14 6.09 -9.61
N ILE A 488 14.84 5.80 -9.59
CA ILE A 488 13.92 6.07 -8.50
C ILE A 488 13.76 4.76 -7.72
N VAL A 489 13.88 4.82 -6.40
CA VAL A 489 13.63 3.71 -5.49
C VAL A 489 12.32 3.99 -4.77
N TRP A 490 11.33 3.12 -4.99
CA TRP A 490 9.98 3.26 -4.46
C TRP A 490 9.69 2.16 -3.43
N GLY A 491 9.35 2.55 -2.20
CA GLY A 491 8.96 1.64 -1.11
C GLY A 491 7.69 0.83 -1.37
N CYS A 492 7.29 -0.02 -0.42
CA CYS A 492 6.04 -0.77 -0.50
C CYS A 492 4.79 0.10 -0.24
N GLY A 493 4.94 1.31 0.31
CA GLY A 493 3.81 2.16 0.72
C GLY A 493 3.41 1.97 2.19
N ASN A 494 4.29 1.40 3.00
CA ASN A 494 4.14 1.35 4.46
C ASN A 494 5.20 2.27 5.09
N ALA A 495 4.77 3.38 5.70
CA ALA A 495 5.66 4.44 6.16
C ALA A 495 6.81 3.98 7.08
N GLU A 496 6.58 3.02 7.99
CA GLU A 496 7.61 2.47 8.87
C GLU A 496 8.61 1.60 8.08
N LYS A 497 8.09 0.70 7.24
CA LYS A 497 8.91 -0.22 6.43
C LYS A 497 9.71 0.49 5.34
N ASP A 498 9.12 1.50 4.72
CA ASP A 498 9.77 2.35 3.73
C ASP A 498 10.91 3.15 4.38
N THR A 499 10.71 3.63 5.62
CA THR A 499 11.76 4.30 6.39
C THR A 499 12.93 3.37 6.70
N GLU A 500 12.66 2.12 7.09
CA GLU A 500 13.69 1.10 7.32
C GLU A 500 14.48 0.81 6.02
N THR A 501 13.75 0.50 4.94
CA THR A 501 14.31 -0.03 3.70
C THR A 501 15.05 1.04 2.89
N LEU A 502 14.50 2.24 2.74
CA LEU A 502 15.15 3.31 1.98
C LEU A 502 16.42 3.81 2.67
N ARG A 503 16.45 3.81 4.02
CA ARG A 503 17.67 4.15 4.77
C ARG A 503 18.77 3.11 4.58
N GLU A 504 18.44 1.83 4.69
CA GLU A 504 19.39 0.75 4.46
C GLU A 504 20.00 0.83 3.05
N ILE A 505 19.19 1.14 2.03
CA ILE A 505 19.67 1.37 0.65
C ILE A 505 20.71 2.50 0.60
N THR A 506 20.47 3.64 1.25
CA THR A 506 21.46 4.75 1.26
C THR A 506 22.79 4.37 1.92
N SER A 507 22.79 3.44 2.88
CA SER A 507 24.01 2.91 3.50
C SER A 507 24.78 1.96 2.57
N LEU A 508 24.10 1.25 1.66
CA LEU A 508 24.71 0.26 0.76
C LEU A 508 25.26 0.87 -0.54
N ILE A 509 24.60 1.88 -1.12
CA ILE A 509 24.95 2.44 -2.44
C ILE A 509 26.11 3.45 -2.43
N GLY A 510 26.62 3.80 -1.25
CA GLY A 510 27.72 4.75 -1.08
C GLY A 510 27.38 6.14 -1.61
N ASP A 511 28.27 6.70 -2.45
CA ASP A 511 28.09 8.06 -2.98
C ASP A 511 27.03 8.16 -4.10
N LYS A 512 26.57 7.04 -4.67
CA LYS A 512 25.59 7.04 -5.79
C LYS A 512 24.28 7.71 -5.40
N LYS A 513 23.73 8.53 -6.31
CA LYS A 513 22.46 9.22 -6.14
C LYS A 513 21.34 8.45 -6.84
N VAL A 514 20.34 8.07 -6.04
CA VAL A 514 19.00 7.67 -6.47
C VAL A 514 17.97 8.68 -5.95
N CYS A 515 16.78 8.67 -6.56
CA CYS A 515 15.63 9.39 -6.03
C CYS A 515 14.85 8.51 -5.04
N LEU A 516 14.51 9.04 -3.86
CA LEU A 516 13.83 8.30 -2.79
C LEU A 516 12.32 8.56 -2.78
N ALA A 517 11.51 7.50 -2.79
CA ALA A 517 10.05 7.54 -2.81
C ALA A 517 9.41 6.36 -2.04
N PRO A 518 8.15 6.45 -1.57
CA PRO A 518 7.38 7.67 -1.37
C PRO A 518 7.75 8.33 -0.04
N LEU A 519 7.59 9.64 0.03
CA LEU A 519 7.87 10.45 1.21
C LEU A 519 6.55 11.13 1.62
N GLU A 520 5.99 10.75 2.77
CA GLU A 520 4.64 11.10 3.24
C GLU A 520 4.69 11.84 4.59
N ASP A 521 3.56 12.42 5.04
CA ASP A 521 3.44 13.09 6.35
C ASP A 521 3.87 12.21 7.54
N ALA A 522 3.75 10.89 7.42
CA ALA A 522 4.16 9.93 8.45
C ALA A 522 5.69 9.71 8.55
N ASN A 523 6.44 9.83 7.45
CA ASN A 523 7.87 9.47 7.39
C ASN A 523 8.81 10.60 6.92
N TYR A 524 8.29 11.77 6.53
CA TYR A 524 9.09 12.84 5.90
C TYR A 524 10.32 13.29 6.71
N ARG A 525 10.24 13.26 8.05
CA ARG A 525 11.38 13.64 8.90
C ARG A 525 12.55 12.69 8.74
N ALA A 526 12.27 11.38 8.75
CA ALA A 526 13.32 10.37 8.72
C ALA A 526 13.94 10.24 7.32
N ILE A 527 13.10 10.15 6.28
CA ILE A 527 13.59 10.01 4.91
C ILE A 527 14.14 11.35 4.40
N GLY A 528 13.51 12.48 4.71
CA GLY A 528 14.00 13.82 4.36
C GLY A 528 15.36 14.15 4.99
N ALA A 529 15.56 13.82 6.27
CA ALA A 529 16.87 13.96 6.91
C ALA A 529 17.93 13.04 6.28
N THR A 530 17.56 11.82 5.90
CA THR A 530 18.45 10.87 5.20
C THR A 530 18.81 11.40 3.80
N ALA A 531 17.84 11.92 3.06
CA ALA A 531 18.03 12.53 1.76
C ALA A 531 18.92 13.78 1.84
N MET A 532 18.78 14.62 2.87
CA MET A 532 19.68 15.73 3.16
C MET A 532 21.11 15.26 3.52
N ALA A 533 21.25 14.16 4.27
CA ALA A 533 22.55 13.65 4.73
C ALA A 533 23.49 13.32 3.57
N PHE A 534 22.91 12.74 2.50
CA PHE A 534 23.58 12.18 1.32
C PHE A 534 23.26 12.88 0.00
N GLN A 535 22.45 13.95 0.03
CA GLN A 535 22.02 14.75 -1.13
C GLN A 535 21.25 13.95 -2.20
N HIS A 536 20.26 13.18 -1.77
CA HIS A 536 19.32 12.49 -2.67
C HIS A 536 18.15 13.41 -3.08
N PRO A 537 17.73 13.41 -4.36
CA PRO A 537 16.41 13.91 -4.73
C PRO A 537 15.32 13.00 -4.15
N MET A 538 14.09 13.51 -4.00
CA MET A 538 13.01 12.77 -3.34
C MET A 538 11.61 13.09 -3.88
N VAL A 539 10.66 12.19 -3.64
CA VAL A 539 9.26 12.31 -4.06
C VAL A 539 8.35 12.52 -2.85
N ALA A 540 7.83 13.73 -2.68
CA ALA A 540 6.81 14.08 -1.70
C ALA A 540 5.42 13.63 -2.19
N ALA A 541 4.89 12.55 -1.61
CA ALA A 541 3.62 11.96 -1.97
C ALA A 541 2.47 12.51 -1.10
N SER A 542 1.36 12.90 -1.73
CA SER A 542 0.18 13.40 -1.04
C SER A 542 -1.12 12.93 -1.72
N PRO A 543 -2.19 12.58 -0.98
CA PRO A 543 -3.41 12.04 -1.60
C PRO A 543 -4.27 13.14 -2.25
N ILE A 544 -4.15 13.33 -3.57
CA ILE A 544 -5.03 14.11 -4.47
C ILE A 544 -5.61 15.40 -3.83
N ASP A 545 -4.77 16.21 -3.18
CA ASP A 545 -5.18 17.46 -2.53
C ASP A 545 -4.06 18.51 -2.58
N VAL A 546 -4.38 19.70 -3.12
CA VAL A 546 -3.45 20.82 -3.31
C VAL A 546 -2.89 21.37 -1.99
N ASN A 547 -3.69 21.34 -0.92
CA ASN A 547 -3.28 21.81 0.41
C ASN A 547 -2.33 20.80 1.07
N LEU A 548 -2.61 19.50 0.97
CA LEU A 548 -1.74 18.46 1.52
C LEU A 548 -0.38 18.45 0.81
N ALA A 549 -0.39 18.54 -0.52
CA ALA A 549 0.81 18.71 -1.33
C ALA A 549 1.65 19.93 -0.90
N LYS A 550 1.00 21.09 -0.76
CA LYS A 550 1.63 22.33 -0.28
C LYS A 550 2.16 22.20 1.15
N GLN A 551 1.39 21.58 2.04
CA GLN A 551 1.76 21.39 3.45
C GLN A 551 2.99 20.50 3.57
N LEU A 552 3.06 19.40 2.84
CA LEU A 552 4.21 18.49 2.87
C LEU A 552 5.50 19.19 2.38
N ASN A 553 5.42 19.99 1.33
CA ASN A 553 6.55 20.81 0.86
C ASN A 553 6.97 21.88 1.88
N ILE A 554 6.02 22.48 2.61
CA ILE A 554 6.33 23.38 3.74
C ILE A 554 7.04 22.64 4.87
N LEU A 555 6.60 21.41 5.21
CA LEU A 555 7.22 20.59 6.25
C LEU A 555 8.66 20.18 5.88
N LEU A 556 8.90 19.88 4.60
CA LEU A 556 10.24 19.58 4.07
C LEU A 556 11.16 20.80 4.08
N GLU A 557 10.72 21.95 3.58
CA GLU A 557 11.50 23.19 3.63
C GLU A 557 11.82 23.60 5.08
N ASN A 558 10.83 23.46 5.98
CA ASN A 558 11.01 23.71 7.41
C ASN A 558 12.08 22.80 8.02
N LEU A 559 12.12 21.50 7.66
CA LEU A 559 13.17 20.56 8.05
C LEU A 559 14.58 20.98 7.56
N GLY A 560 14.63 21.79 6.50
CA GLY A 560 15.86 22.24 5.84
C GLY A 560 16.11 21.57 4.47
N VAL A 561 15.13 20.84 3.93
CA VAL A 561 15.23 20.21 2.60
C VAL A 561 15.15 21.29 1.51
N PRO A 562 16.13 21.36 0.59
CA PRO A 562 16.05 22.25 -0.57
C PRO A 562 14.95 21.80 -1.55
N LEU A 563 14.01 22.68 -1.90
CA LEU A 563 12.89 22.34 -2.79
C LEU A 563 13.28 22.07 -4.26
N ASP A 564 14.51 22.39 -4.65
CA ASP A 564 15.15 21.97 -5.91
C ASP A 564 15.66 20.51 -5.88
N THR A 565 15.46 19.80 -4.77
CA THR A 565 15.65 18.34 -4.65
C THR A 565 14.33 17.56 -4.53
N VAL A 566 13.19 18.25 -4.52
CA VAL A 566 11.86 17.66 -4.28
C VAL A 566 11.04 17.62 -5.56
N MET A 567 10.46 16.46 -5.86
CA MET A 567 9.35 16.29 -6.80
C MET A 567 8.09 15.93 -6.00
N MET A 568 6.91 16.14 -6.60
CA MET A 568 5.61 15.91 -5.97
C MET A 568 4.86 14.77 -6.65
N ASP A 569 4.37 13.79 -5.88
CA ASP A 569 3.38 12.80 -6.35
C ASP A 569 1.98 13.15 -5.79
N PRO A 570 1.03 13.57 -6.64
CA PRO A 570 -0.35 13.83 -6.23
C PRO A 570 -1.17 12.54 -6.03
N SER A 571 -0.56 11.35 -6.11
CA SER A 571 -1.19 10.02 -6.02
C SER A 571 -2.14 9.76 -7.19
N VAL A 572 -1.58 9.48 -8.36
CA VAL A 572 -2.31 9.38 -9.64
C VAL A 572 -3.40 8.30 -9.67
N GLY A 573 -4.59 8.67 -10.14
CA GLY A 573 -5.65 7.73 -10.56
C GLY A 573 -5.52 7.32 -12.03
N ALA A 574 -5.79 6.04 -12.34
CA ALA A 574 -5.77 5.51 -13.71
C ALA A 574 -7.01 5.93 -14.51
N LEU A 575 -6.95 5.82 -15.85
CA LEU A 575 -8.11 6.08 -16.72
C LEU A 575 -9.34 5.26 -16.30
N GLY A 576 -10.43 5.95 -15.95
CA GLY A 576 -11.67 5.34 -15.44
C GLY A 576 -11.72 5.17 -13.91
N TYR A 577 -10.61 5.41 -13.21
CA TYR A 577 -10.42 5.21 -11.76
C TYR A 577 -9.88 6.50 -11.11
N GLY A 578 -10.63 7.60 -11.25
CA GLY A 578 -10.34 8.88 -10.58
C GLY A 578 -9.23 9.73 -11.21
N ILE A 579 -8.88 9.47 -12.48
CA ILE A 579 -7.92 10.27 -13.25
C ILE A 579 -8.32 11.76 -13.30
N GLU A 580 -9.61 12.07 -13.33
CA GLU A 580 -10.17 13.42 -13.40
C GLU A 580 -9.91 14.25 -12.13
N TYR A 581 -9.90 13.61 -10.95
CA TYR A 581 -9.50 14.26 -9.70
C TYR A 581 -8.01 14.60 -9.73
N THR A 582 -7.18 13.64 -10.17
CA THR A 582 -5.73 13.81 -10.31
C THR A 582 -5.41 14.95 -11.28
N TYR A 583 -5.99 14.89 -12.48
CA TYR A 583 -5.82 15.87 -13.55
C TYR A 583 -6.17 17.29 -13.07
N SER A 584 -7.33 17.45 -12.42
CA SER A 584 -7.78 18.74 -11.88
C SER A 584 -6.87 19.26 -10.75
N VAL A 585 -6.35 18.38 -9.89
CA VAL A 585 -5.42 18.76 -8.82
C VAL A 585 -4.07 19.18 -9.38
N MET A 586 -3.54 18.45 -10.36
CA MET A 586 -2.30 18.79 -11.07
C MET A 586 -2.40 20.13 -11.80
N GLU A 587 -3.49 20.40 -12.53
CA GLU A 587 -3.71 21.70 -13.17
C GLU A 587 -3.79 22.84 -12.13
N ARG A 588 -4.48 22.64 -11.00
CA ARG A 588 -4.53 23.64 -9.91
C ARG A 588 -3.15 23.92 -9.31
N ILE A 589 -2.34 22.88 -9.08
CA ILE A 589 -0.95 23.00 -8.63
C ILE A 589 -0.13 23.81 -9.65
N ARG A 590 -0.21 23.45 -10.93
CA ARG A 590 0.54 24.10 -12.02
C ARG A 590 0.14 25.58 -12.20
N ILE A 591 -1.16 25.88 -12.17
CA ILE A 591 -1.68 27.25 -12.26
C ILE A 591 -1.23 28.09 -11.06
N ALA A 592 -1.29 27.56 -9.83
CA ALA A 592 -0.81 28.27 -8.64
C ALA A 592 0.71 28.53 -8.70
N ALA A 593 1.49 27.54 -9.11
CA ALA A 593 2.94 27.65 -9.27
C ALA A 593 3.35 28.74 -10.28
N LEU A 594 2.69 28.79 -11.44
CA LEU A 594 3.05 29.67 -12.56
C LEU A 594 2.40 31.07 -12.51
N THR A 595 1.13 31.18 -12.12
CA THR A 595 0.38 32.46 -12.19
C THR A 595 0.38 33.20 -10.85
N GLN A 596 0.26 32.48 -9.73
CA GLN A 596 0.20 33.05 -8.38
C GLN A 596 1.58 33.14 -7.71
N LYS A 597 2.60 32.53 -8.32
CA LYS A 597 3.96 32.38 -7.79
C LYS A 597 3.99 31.68 -6.42
N ASP A 598 3.19 30.62 -6.26
CA ASP A 598 3.25 29.79 -5.05
C ASP A 598 4.53 28.95 -5.03
N GLU A 599 5.56 29.48 -4.39
CA GLU A 599 6.90 28.88 -4.32
C GLU A 599 6.94 27.46 -3.74
N LYS A 600 5.90 27.05 -3.00
CA LYS A 600 5.80 25.71 -2.41
C LYS A 600 5.15 24.69 -3.36
N LEU A 601 4.53 25.16 -4.43
CA LEU A 601 3.96 24.35 -5.51
C LEU A 601 4.81 24.38 -6.79
N GLN A 602 5.90 25.14 -6.82
CA GLN A 602 6.84 25.26 -7.94
C GLN A 602 7.81 24.07 -8.11
N VAL A 603 7.48 22.89 -7.60
CA VAL A 603 8.27 21.66 -7.81
C VAL A 603 7.77 20.88 -9.05
N PRO A 604 8.61 20.03 -9.67
CA PRO A 604 8.14 19.12 -10.70
C PRO A 604 7.15 18.08 -10.14
N ILE A 605 6.24 17.61 -10.99
CA ILE A 605 5.27 16.56 -10.67
C ILE A 605 5.74 15.23 -11.26
N ILE A 606 5.72 14.19 -10.44
CA ILE A 606 5.96 12.80 -10.83
C ILE A 606 4.66 11.99 -10.72
N CYS A 607 4.42 11.14 -11.71
CA CYS A 607 3.18 10.40 -11.89
C CYS A 607 3.45 8.89 -11.88
N ASN A 608 3.20 8.21 -10.76
CA ASN A 608 3.30 6.76 -10.67
C ASN A 608 2.04 6.06 -11.23
N LEU A 609 1.89 6.09 -12.56
CA LEU A 609 0.67 5.65 -13.24
C LEU A 609 0.69 4.18 -13.66
N GLY A 610 1.85 3.61 -13.98
CA GLY A 610 1.95 2.23 -14.48
C GLY A 610 1.37 1.21 -13.49
N ARG A 611 1.65 1.37 -12.19
CA ARG A 611 1.10 0.49 -11.16
C ARG A 611 -0.42 0.62 -11.00
N GLU A 612 -1.03 1.76 -11.29
CA GLU A 612 -2.47 1.98 -11.12
C GLU A 612 -3.24 1.55 -12.36
N VAL A 613 -2.71 1.80 -13.57
CA VAL A 613 -3.29 1.30 -14.82
C VAL A 613 -3.31 -0.23 -14.85
N TRP A 614 -2.21 -0.88 -14.48
CA TRP A 614 -2.11 -2.33 -14.56
C TRP A 614 -2.77 -3.09 -13.39
N LYS A 615 -3.41 -2.36 -12.45
CA LYS A 615 -4.38 -2.92 -11.48
C LYS A 615 -5.83 -2.83 -11.97
N ALA A 616 -6.13 -2.02 -13.00
CA ALA A 616 -7.48 -1.81 -13.48
C ALA A 616 -8.09 -3.10 -14.03
N LYS A 617 -9.39 -3.32 -13.81
CA LYS A 617 -10.07 -4.55 -14.22
C LYS A 617 -10.00 -4.77 -15.74
N GLU A 618 -10.13 -3.70 -16.51
CA GLU A 618 -10.21 -3.69 -17.97
C GLU A 618 -8.96 -4.26 -18.65
N VAL A 619 -7.77 -4.11 -18.05
CA VAL A 619 -6.54 -4.68 -18.61
C VAL A 619 -6.42 -6.20 -18.39
N GLY A 620 -7.11 -6.71 -17.35
CA GLY A 620 -7.18 -8.14 -17.03
C GLY A 620 -8.36 -8.87 -17.69
N LEU A 621 -9.38 -8.16 -18.17
CA LEU A 621 -10.49 -8.76 -18.92
C LEU A 621 -10.02 -9.32 -20.28
N PRO A 622 -10.54 -10.47 -20.74
CA PRO A 622 -10.16 -11.06 -22.01
C PRO A 622 -10.57 -10.20 -23.22
N THR A 623 -10.12 -10.59 -24.41
CA THR A 623 -10.59 -10.01 -25.68
C THR A 623 -12.07 -10.36 -25.92
N ASP A 624 -12.90 -9.34 -26.19
CA ASP A 624 -14.32 -9.50 -26.54
C ASP A 624 -14.77 -8.45 -27.58
N GLU A 625 -15.99 -8.56 -28.09
CA GLU A 625 -16.54 -7.68 -29.15
C GLU A 625 -16.84 -6.24 -28.67
N MET A 626 -17.07 -6.04 -27.37
CA MET A 626 -17.43 -4.75 -26.78
C MET A 626 -16.22 -3.94 -26.34
N LEU A 627 -15.24 -4.59 -25.70
CA LEU A 627 -14.02 -3.96 -25.18
C LEU A 627 -12.83 -4.08 -26.15
N GLY A 628 -12.94 -4.90 -27.19
CA GLY A 628 -11.89 -5.14 -28.17
C GLY A 628 -10.76 -6.04 -27.66
N ASP A 629 -9.60 -5.93 -28.31
CA ASP A 629 -8.40 -6.69 -27.98
C ASP A 629 -7.77 -6.29 -26.63
N GLN A 630 -7.42 -7.29 -25.81
CA GLN A 630 -6.90 -7.10 -24.46
C GLN A 630 -5.52 -6.42 -24.43
N GLU A 631 -4.56 -6.83 -25.28
CA GLU A 631 -3.21 -6.23 -25.29
C GLU A 631 -3.32 -4.77 -25.75
N SER A 632 -4.01 -4.53 -26.86
CA SER A 632 -4.27 -3.19 -27.38
C SER A 632 -4.97 -2.29 -26.36
N ARG A 633 -5.96 -2.82 -25.63
CA ARG A 633 -6.66 -2.09 -24.56
C ARG A 633 -5.73 -1.70 -23.42
N GLY A 634 -4.90 -2.63 -22.93
CA GLY A 634 -3.92 -2.35 -21.86
C GLY A 634 -2.90 -1.28 -22.26
N ILE A 635 -2.31 -1.41 -23.45
CA ILE A 635 -1.37 -0.42 -24.02
C ILE A 635 -2.03 0.96 -24.12
N MET A 636 -3.24 1.03 -24.66
CA MET A 636 -3.95 2.29 -24.85
C MET A 636 -4.37 2.92 -23.51
N MET A 637 -4.81 2.15 -22.52
CA MET A 637 -5.13 2.68 -21.19
C MET A 637 -3.90 3.31 -20.52
N GLU A 638 -2.72 2.70 -20.65
CA GLU A 638 -1.49 3.26 -20.08
C GLU A 638 -1.04 4.51 -20.85
N ALA A 639 -1.03 4.45 -22.19
CA ALA A 639 -0.65 5.59 -23.03
C ALA A 639 -1.61 6.79 -22.88
N ILE A 640 -2.92 6.56 -22.76
CA ILE A 640 -3.92 7.63 -22.52
C ILE A 640 -3.76 8.21 -21.12
N THR A 641 -3.58 7.37 -20.08
CA THR A 641 -3.34 7.86 -18.71
C THR A 641 -2.08 8.75 -18.68
N ALA A 642 -0.99 8.29 -19.28
CA ALA A 642 0.24 9.07 -19.46
C ALA A 642 0.01 10.39 -20.23
N SER A 643 -0.79 10.36 -21.30
CA SER A 643 -1.14 11.56 -22.08
C SER A 643 -1.90 12.59 -21.24
N CYS A 644 -2.87 12.16 -20.43
CA CYS A 644 -3.60 13.03 -19.51
C CYS A 644 -2.67 13.64 -18.45
N MET A 645 -1.78 12.84 -17.86
CA MET A 645 -0.82 13.34 -16.87
C MET A 645 0.16 14.34 -17.49
N LEU A 646 0.65 14.12 -18.71
CA LEU A 646 1.47 15.08 -19.46
C LEU A 646 0.76 16.43 -19.67
N MET A 647 -0.51 16.41 -20.09
CA MET A 647 -1.27 17.65 -20.32
C MET A 647 -1.61 18.40 -19.03
N ALA A 648 -1.78 17.70 -17.91
CA ALA A 648 -1.89 18.32 -16.58
C ALA A 648 -0.53 18.77 -16.00
N GLY A 649 0.58 18.38 -16.64
CA GLY A 649 1.94 18.83 -16.33
C GLY A 649 2.77 17.86 -15.51
N GLY A 650 2.66 16.55 -15.70
CA GLY A 650 3.61 15.58 -15.15
C GLY A 650 4.96 15.68 -15.88
N GLU A 651 6.03 16.00 -15.17
CA GLU A 651 7.40 16.04 -15.71
C GLU A 651 8.13 14.69 -15.62
N VAL A 652 7.68 13.76 -14.76
CA VAL A 652 8.19 12.38 -14.71
C VAL A 652 7.02 11.41 -14.71
N LEU A 653 7.06 10.41 -15.60
CA LEU A 653 6.05 9.34 -15.67
C LEU A 653 6.70 8.00 -15.34
N ILE A 654 6.11 7.22 -14.43
CA ILE A 654 6.51 5.84 -14.20
C ILE A 654 5.52 4.91 -14.92
N MET A 655 6.03 4.12 -15.86
CA MET A 655 5.26 3.28 -16.77
C MET A 655 5.82 1.84 -16.79
N ARG A 656 5.03 0.87 -17.28
CA ARG A 656 5.40 -0.54 -17.36
C ARG A 656 5.53 -1.04 -18.80
N HIS A 657 4.54 -0.80 -19.66
CA HIS A 657 4.47 -1.52 -20.94
C HIS A 657 5.38 -0.88 -22.02
N PRO A 658 6.32 -1.63 -22.66
CA PRO A 658 7.28 -1.05 -23.62
C PRO A 658 6.62 -0.31 -24.80
N LYS A 659 5.56 -0.89 -25.39
CA LYS A 659 4.78 -0.23 -26.46
C LYS A 659 4.12 1.08 -25.99
N ALA A 660 3.54 1.12 -24.79
CA ALA A 660 2.92 2.34 -24.24
C ALA A 660 3.96 3.43 -23.99
N VAL A 661 5.11 3.07 -23.39
CA VAL A 661 6.27 3.97 -23.23
C VAL A 661 6.67 4.60 -24.56
N ASN A 662 6.84 3.81 -25.62
CA ASN A 662 7.23 4.33 -26.94
C ASN A 662 6.16 5.24 -27.56
N MET A 663 4.87 4.93 -27.38
CA MET A 663 3.78 5.81 -27.81
C MET A 663 3.80 7.15 -27.06
N THR A 664 4.04 7.14 -25.76
CA THR A 664 4.18 8.36 -24.96
C THR A 664 5.45 9.14 -25.32
N LYS A 665 6.59 8.47 -25.60
CA LYS A 665 7.80 9.12 -26.16
C LYS A 665 7.53 9.80 -27.50
N ALA A 666 6.77 9.15 -28.40
CA ALA A 666 6.38 9.74 -29.68
C ALA A 666 5.46 10.96 -29.52
N LEU A 667 4.53 10.91 -28.55
CA LEU A 667 3.69 12.06 -28.20
C LEU A 667 4.51 13.24 -27.64
N ILE A 668 5.39 12.99 -26.67
CA ILE A 668 6.27 14.03 -26.07
C ILE A 668 7.10 14.71 -27.16
N ASN A 669 7.72 13.93 -28.07
CA ASN A 669 8.50 14.50 -29.16
C ASN A 669 7.65 15.26 -30.19
N GLY A 670 6.44 14.78 -30.51
CA GLY A 670 5.53 15.50 -31.41
C GLY A 670 5.00 16.82 -30.84
N LEU A 671 4.80 16.90 -29.51
CA LEU A 671 4.33 18.11 -28.83
C LEU A 671 5.46 19.09 -28.47
N ALA A 672 6.67 18.60 -28.23
CA ALA A 672 7.84 19.43 -27.91
C ALA A 672 8.49 20.06 -29.15
N GLY A 673 8.33 19.42 -30.31
CA GLY A 673 9.21 19.63 -31.47
C GLY A 673 10.60 19.03 -31.30
#